data_AF-A0A918GQT9-F1
#
_entry.id   AF-A0A918GQT9-F1
#
_cell.length_a   1.000
_cell.length_b   1.000
_cell.length_c   1.000
_cell.angle_alpha   90.00
_cell.angle_beta   90.00
_cell.angle_gamma   90.00
#
_symmetry.space_group_name_H-M   'P 1'
#
loop_
_entity.id
_entity.type
_entity.pdbx_description
1 polymer ?
#
loop_
_entity_poly.entity_id
_entity_poly.type
_entity_poly.pdbx_seq_one_letter_code
_entity_poly.pdbx_strand_id
1 'polypeptide(L)'
;MRQRLIALLLTLVSTLGLAVGTALPAQAIIGGALSAHLDGEVQIFTRDPDDGSFGYSCVGTLIDTRWVLTARHCLIDENDDELDEAGVYVMAGSRTLRAGTRHDIASIRRHPDQDAALLELTGAGRADQVVKYSTDVPPVNENVSFRGWGPTSTTPGAPTESRLLRVATARVSDNSTHIPEVGPGDTAMILSSVGLGLSALGDSGAGVYWQGTIHGIITGGDESTYSDALKTAPIAGWIESESGVAPASVPAADLRVLPLGDSITYGTGSSTSSSYRAALYDALKGSGHTVDFVGTQNSGSLADTDNEGHPGWVINQIAGITDTVLSSYRPNVVTLDIGTNDMNLPSEPETAPDRLGSLIDRILDRLPGITVVVATVGPASNTAVQARMDTYNEKLAEVVEDRRNAGGHVLVADMSALTTADLSDGLHPNDTGYGKMADVFHGEIRRAVLAGWVGAPQPPTGGTGCTVPGGWLPQGQVASGVGASASQIRFADVNGDGRDDYLVLDEEGAVRAWLNNGGDSGGTAGWIERGRIASGVGANPAEVEFADVNGDGRDDYLVVTDGGAVRAWLNNGGDSGDTPGWIERGQIASGVGSGQLPIVFADIDGDAKDDYLVLQEDGSVLAWLNNGGDTGGTAGWIERGRIASGVGAPSSQVEFADVNGDGRDDYLVVDDAGAVRAWLNNGGDSGDTPGWIERGQIASGVGVDGDHVRFADMNADDYRDDYLTVSDTGAVSAWLNNCGDPA
;
A
#
# COMPACT_ATOMS: atom_id res chain seq x y z
N MET A 1 67.08 -4.48 -63.92
CA MET A 1 66.64 -4.71 -62.53
C MET A 1 65.63 -3.64 -62.16
N ARG A 2 64.38 -4.06 -61.91
CA ARG A 2 63.26 -3.39 -61.20
C ARG A 2 62.93 -1.95 -61.64
N GLN A 3 62.15 -1.65 -62.68
CA GLN A 3 60.68 -1.81 -62.90
C GLN A 3 59.81 -1.56 -61.63
N ARG A 4 58.72 -0.77 -61.63
CA ARG A 4 58.06 0.16 -62.57
C ARG A 4 56.86 0.80 -61.81
N LEU A 5 56.57 2.06 -62.13
CA LEU A 5 55.26 2.71 -62.34
C LEU A 5 54.14 2.73 -61.26
N ILE A 6 53.71 3.97 -60.99
CA ILE A 6 52.35 4.55 -61.12
C ILE A 6 51.18 3.92 -60.33
N ALA A 7 50.64 4.79 -59.47
CA ALA A 7 49.29 4.92 -58.90
C ALA A 7 48.18 3.96 -59.35
N LEU A 8 47.45 3.43 -58.37
CA LEU A 8 46.00 3.27 -58.43
C LEU A 8 45.39 3.46 -57.03
N LEU A 9 44.47 4.41 -56.92
CA LEU A 9 43.52 4.54 -55.82
C LEU A 9 42.67 3.27 -55.73
N LEU A 10 42.54 2.72 -54.52
CA LEU A 10 41.31 2.05 -54.10
C LEU A 10 41.04 2.42 -52.64
N THR A 11 39.96 3.15 -52.47
CA THR A 11 39.34 3.57 -51.22
C THR A 11 38.91 2.36 -50.39
N LEU A 12 39.49 2.20 -49.20
CA LEU A 12 38.83 1.52 -48.09
C LEU A 12 38.56 2.59 -47.03
N VAL A 13 37.30 2.98 -46.90
CA VAL A 13 36.82 3.78 -45.77
C VAL A 13 36.79 2.84 -44.56
N SER A 14 37.86 2.83 -43.78
CA SER A 14 37.80 2.45 -42.38
C SER A 14 37.57 3.73 -41.60
N THR A 15 36.30 3.97 -41.27
CA THR A 15 35.90 4.95 -40.25
C THR A 15 36.64 4.63 -38.97
N LEU A 16 37.60 5.50 -38.63
CA LEU A 16 38.14 5.63 -37.29
C LEU A 16 36.98 6.15 -36.42
N GLY A 17 36.18 5.23 -35.90
CA GLY A 17 35.27 5.54 -34.81
C GLY A 17 36.14 5.90 -33.61
N LEU A 18 36.30 7.19 -33.33
CA LEU A 18 36.58 7.62 -31.98
C LEU A 18 35.42 7.13 -31.12
N ALA A 19 35.58 5.98 -30.50
CA ALA A 19 34.84 5.66 -29.29
C ALA A 19 35.33 6.67 -28.24
N VAL A 20 34.64 7.81 -28.15
CA VAL A 20 34.62 8.57 -26.91
C VAL A 20 33.87 7.68 -25.93
N GLY A 21 34.61 6.78 -25.28
CA GLY A 21 34.13 6.08 -24.11
C GLY A 21 33.86 7.14 -23.06
N THR A 22 32.59 7.48 -22.85
CA THR A 22 32.16 8.19 -21.66
C THR A 22 32.46 7.26 -20.49
N ALA A 23 33.57 7.52 -19.80
CA ALA A 23 33.87 6.86 -18.54
C ALA A 23 32.69 7.12 -17.60
N LEU A 24 32.04 6.04 -17.17
CA LEU A 24 31.03 6.12 -16.11
C LEU A 24 31.71 6.68 -14.86
N PRO A 25 31.07 7.61 -14.13
CA PRO A 25 31.63 8.13 -12.89
C PRO A 25 31.78 6.98 -11.89
N ALA A 26 32.95 6.91 -11.27
CA ALA A 26 33.30 5.86 -10.32
C ALA A 26 32.43 5.97 -9.04
N GLN A 27 31.90 4.83 -8.55
CA GLN A 27 31.00 4.67 -7.40
C GLN A 27 31.70 4.16 -6.14
N ALA A 28 31.51 4.70 -4.91
CA ALA A 28 32.14 4.23 -3.65
C ALA A 28 31.49 2.98 -3.09
N ILE A 29 32.21 2.22 -2.26
CA ILE A 29 32.11 0.76 -2.21
C ILE A 29 32.45 0.22 -3.61
N ILE A 30 33.33 -0.77 -3.71
CA ILE A 30 33.78 -1.23 -5.04
C ILE A 30 32.58 -1.78 -5.82
N GLY A 31 32.13 -1.03 -6.83
CA GLY A 31 30.92 -1.30 -7.59
C GLY A 31 29.60 -1.05 -6.85
N GLY A 32 29.58 -0.40 -5.69
CA GLY A 32 28.35 -0.15 -4.92
C GLY A 32 27.42 0.88 -5.56
N ALA A 33 26.13 0.81 -5.25
CA ALA A 33 25.14 1.80 -5.72
C ALA A 33 25.17 3.06 -4.86
N LEU A 34 24.63 4.17 -5.36
CA LEU A 34 24.27 5.31 -4.50
C LEU A 34 23.24 4.83 -3.48
N SER A 35 23.51 5.02 -2.19
CA SER A 35 22.50 4.66 -1.19
C SER A 35 21.42 5.72 -1.16
N ALA A 36 20.15 5.29 -1.21
CA ALA A 36 19.01 6.19 -1.17
C ALA A 36 18.70 6.75 0.24
N HIS A 37 19.31 6.23 1.31
CA HIS A 37 19.02 6.64 2.69
C HIS A 37 20.26 6.66 3.58
N LEU A 38 20.08 7.21 4.78
CA LEU A 38 21.03 7.18 5.89
C LEU A 38 20.33 6.53 7.08
N ASP A 39 20.90 5.41 7.52
CA ASP A 39 20.32 4.45 8.46
C ASP A 39 21.22 4.29 9.68
N GLY A 40 21.56 5.43 10.28
CA GLY A 40 22.45 5.45 11.43
C GLY A 40 23.93 5.37 11.07
N GLU A 41 24.31 5.31 9.79
CA GLU A 41 25.72 5.47 9.43
C GLU A 41 26.24 6.82 9.91
N VAL A 42 27.43 6.78 10.51
CA VAL A 42 28.17 7.96 10.92
C VAL A 42 29.58 7.90 10.37
N GLN A 43 30.18 9.07 10.16
CA GLN A 43 31.52 9.21 9.61
C GLN A 43 32.48 9.42 10.77
N ILE A 44 33.46 8.52 10.93
CA ILE A 44 34.48 8.60 11.97
C ILE A 44 35.71 9.31 11.42
N PHE A 45 36.15 10.34 12.12
CA PHE A 45 37.35 11.09 11.81
C PHE A 45 38.38 10.91 12.92
N THR A 46 39.60 10.56 12.53
CA THR A 46 40.72 10.35 13.45
C THR A 46 41.81 11.37 13.23
N ARG A 47 42.55 11.65 14.30
CA ARG A 47 43.65 12.60 14.30
C ARG A 47 44.93 11.96 13.79
N ASP A 48 45.59 12.62 12.85
CA ASP A 48 46.93 12.32 12.39
C ASP A 48 47.95 12.69 13.50
N PRO A 49 48.82 11.77 13.93
CA PRO A 49 49.76 12.02 15.02
C PRO A 49 50.91 12.95 14.62
N ASP A 50 51.25 13.04 13.33
CA ASP A 50 52.38 13.81 12.82
C ASP A 50 52.05 15.30 12.68
N ASP A 51 50.88 15.63 12.14
CA ASP A 51 50.49 17.03 11.88
C ASP A 51 49.27 17.51 12.69
N GLY A 52 48.57 16.59 13.37
CA GLY A 52 47.42 16.88 14.20
C GLY A 52 46.13 17.19 13.41
N SER A 53 46.13 17.03 12.09
CA SER A 53 44.95 17.16 11.24
C SER A 53 43.99 16.00 11.47
N PHE A 54 42.76 16.11 10.95
CA PHE A 54 41.77 15.03 11.03
C PHE A 54 41.37 14.54 9.65
N GLY A 55 41.48 13.23 9.44
CA GLY A 55 41.10 12.53 8.22
C GLY A 55 39.85 11.68 8.43
N TYR A 56 39.08 11.44 7.35
CA TYR A 56 38.04 10.41 7.38
C TYR A 56 38.75 9.05 7.51
N SER A 57 38.28 8.22 8.43
CA SER A 57 38.94 6.97 8.77
C SER A 57 38.05 5.76 8.57
N CYS A 58 36.81 5.82 9.06
CA CYS A 58 35.91 4.67 9.10
C CYS A 58 34.43 5.08 9.14
N VAL A 59 33.56 4.07 9.04
CA VAL A 59 32.14 4.16 9.31
C VAL A 59 31.86 3.70 10.75
N GLY A 60 30.77 4.18 11.33
CA GLY A 60 30.13 3.55 12.48
C GLY A 60 28.62 3.53 12.31
N THR A 61 27.92 2.86 13.22
CA THR A 61 26.46 2.87 13.28
C THR A 61 25.96 3.42 14.61
N LEU A 62 25.04 4.38 14.57
CA LEU A 62 24.35 4.93 15.73
C LEU A 62 23.34 3.91 16.28
N ILE A 63 23.69 3.19 17.33
CA ILE A 63 22.86 2.15 17.97
C ILE A 63 21.96 2.67 19.08
N ASP A 64 22.26 3.89 19.54
CA ASP A 64 21.42 4.73 20.39
C ASP A 64 21.80 6.19 20.14
N THR A 65 20.95 7.14 20.55
CA THR A 65 21.20 8.58 20.38
C THR A 65 22.57 9.03 20.90
N ARG A 66 23.20 8.33 21.84
CA ARG A 66 24.55 8.65 22.33
C ARG A 66 25.62 7.62 21.99
N TRP A 67 25.30 6.51 21.36
CA TRP A 67 26.24 5.39 21.21
C TRP A 67 26.42 5.00 19.75
N VAL A 68 27.67 4.99 19.31
CA VAL A 68 28.09 4.50 17.99
C VAL A 68 28.85 3.19 18.16
N LEU A 69 28.46 2.17 17.39
CA LEU A 69 29.15 0.91 17.25
C LEU A 69 30.07 0.95 16.01
N THR A 70 31.32 0.52 16.14
CA THR A 70 32.30 0.50 15.05
C THR A 70 33.36 -0.59 15.28
N ALA A 71 34.31 -0.74 14.36
CA ALA A 71 35.45 -1.65 14.52
C ALA A 71 36.50 -1.04 15.46
N ARG A 72 37.24 -1.88 16.20
CA ARG A 72 38.27 -1.42 17.12
C ARG A 72 39.46 -0.82 16.38
N HIS A 73 39.87 -1.44 15.27
CA HIS A 73 41.02 -0.98 14.49
C HIS A 73 40.82 0.42 13.89
N CYS A 74 39.58 0.90 13.77
CA CYS A 74 39.26 2.27 13.37
C CYS A 74 39.70 3.33 14.38
N LEU A 75 40.10 2.94 15.58
CA LEU A 75 40.49 3.83 16.67
C LEU A 75 41.98 3.68 17.04
N ILE A 76 42.77 3.31 16.03
CA ILE A 76 44.22 3.14 16.07
C ILE A 76 44.82 4.10 15.03
N ASP A 77 45.94 4.75 15.36
CA ASP A 77 46.66 5.61 14.43
C ASP A 77 47.63 4.83 13.52
N GLU A 78 48.32 5.53 12.63
CA GLU A 78 49.28 4.92 11.69
C GLU A 78 50.53 4.31 12.34
N ASN A 79 50.77 4.58 13.63
CA ASN A 79 51.86 4.03 14.43
C ASN A 79 51.43 2.81 15.26
N ASP A 80 50.21 2.30 15.05
CA ASP A 80 49.55 1.26 15.85
C ASP A 80 49.24 1.69 17.30
N ASP A 81 49.19 3.00 17.59
CA ASP A 81 48.85 3.52 18.91
C ASP A 81 47.32 3.75 19.04
N GLU A 82 46.75 3.41 20.20
CA GLU A 82 45.32 3.64 20.45
C GLU A 82 45.02 5.13 20.64
N LEU A 83 44.04 5.64 19.88
CA LEU A 83 43.58 7.03 19.98
C LEU A 83 42.78 7.28 21.27
N ASP A 84 42.95 8.47 21.87
CA ASP A 84 42.10 8.93 22.98
C ASP A 84 40.84 9.66 22.46
N GLU A 85 39.96 10.07 23.37
CA GLU A 85 38.72 10.79 23.04
C GLU A 85 38.97 12.09 22.25
N ALA A 86 40.10 12.76 22.47
CA ALA A 86 40.45 13.99 21.78
C ALA A 86 40.98 13.74 20.35
N GLY A 87 41.42 12.52 20.07
CA GLY A 87 41.88 12.05 18.77
C GLY A 87 40.75 11.61 17.83
N VAL A 88 39.49 11.64 18.25
CA VAL A 88 38.36 11.13 17.47
C VAL A 88 37.18 12.11 17.50
N TYR A 89 36.50 12.28 16.37
CA TYR A 89 35.15 12.85 16.34
C TYR A 89 34.27 12.14 15.31
N VAL A 90 32.95 12.30 15.46
CA VAL A 90 31.94 11.70 14.59
C VAL A 90 31.15 12.79 13.86
N MET A 91 30.89 12.61 12.57
CA MET A 91 29.87 13.37 11.85
C MET A 91 28.64 12.49 11.62
N ALA A 92 27.46 12.96 12.03
CA ALA A 92 26.20 12.23 11.89
C ALA A 92 25.15 13.07 11.14
N GLY A 93 24.17 12.41 10.52
CA GLY A 93 23.01 13.09 9.93
C GLY A 93 23.17 13.61 8.50
N SER A 94 24.12 13.09 7.72
CA SER A 94 24.24 13.43 6.30
C SER A 94 24.85 12.30 5.48
N ARG A 95 24.25 12.03 4.30
CA ARG A 95 24.79 11.14 3.25
C ARG A 95 26.00 11.72 2.54
N THR A 96 26.22 13.03 2.64
CA THR A 96 27.40 13.70 2.08
C THR A 96 28.55 13.64 3.08
N LEU A 97 29.70 13.14 2.63
CA LEU A 97 30.94 13.08 3.39
C LEU A 97 31.35 14.49 3.84
N ARG A 98 31.78 14.62 5.11
CA ARG A 98 32.12 15.87 5.82
C ARG A 98 30.96 16.84 6.03
N ALA A 99 29.72 16.46 5.73
CA ALA A 99 28.53 17.20 6.10
C ALA A 99 27.78 16.53 7.27
N GLY A 100 26.80 17.24 7.84
CA GLY A 100 26.05 16.80 9.03
C GLY A 100 26.49 17.52 10.31
N THR A 101 26.13 16.94 11.45
CA THR A 101 26.44 17.48 12.78
C THR A 101 27.69 16.81 13.32
N ARG A 102 28.64 17.60 13.80
CA ARG A 102 29.83 17.11 14.49
C ARG A 102 29.50 16.78 15.95
N HIS A 103 29.94 15.60 16.40
CA HIS A 103 29.89 15.15 17.78
C HIS A 103 31.32 14.80 18.25
N ASP A 104 31.79 15.47 19.30
CA ASP A 104 33.02 15.06 19.97
C ASP A 104 32.73 13.85 20.88
N ILE A 105 33.77 13.07 21.20
CA ILE A 105 33.64 11.81 21.95
C ILE A 105 33.74 12.07 23.45
N ALA A 106 32.76 11.55 24.21
CA ALA A 106 32.73 11.59 25.66
C ALA A 106 33.53 10.46 26.27
N SER A 107 33.46 9.26 25.68
CA SER A 107 34.25 8.11 26.12
C SER A 107 34.38 7.04 25.04
N ILE A 108 35.49 6.30 25.04
CA ILE A 108 35.73 5.15 24.17
C ILE A 108 35.68 3.85 24.98
N ARG A 109 35.02 2.81 24.46
CA ARG A 109 35.06 1.43 25.00
C ARG A 109 35.50 0.48 23.91
N ARG A 110 36.62 -0.20 24.12
CA ARG A 110 37.15 -1.22 23.19
C ARG A 110 36.83 -2.60 23.74
N HIS A 111 36.35 -3.49 22.89
CA HIS A 111 36.20 -4.89 23.28
C HIS A 111 37.62 -5.47 23.50
N PRO A 112 37.86 -6.25 24.58
CA PRO A 112 39.21 -6.73 24.92
C PRO A 112 39.82 -7.61 23.82
N ASP A 113 39.00 -8.51 23.26
CA ASP A 113 39.48 -9.60 22.41
C ASP A 113 38.88 -9.62 20.99
N GLN A 114 37.92 -8.75 20.65
CA GLN A 114 37.21 -8.75 19.37
C GLN A 114 37.37 -7.38 18.72
N ASP A 115 37.30 -7.31 17.40
CA ASP A 115 37.42 -6.06 16.63
C ASP A 115 36.14 -5.21 16.69
N ALA A 116 35.76 -4.80 17.90
CA ALA A 116 34.62 -3.94 18.18
C ALA A 116 34.97 -2.81 19.14
N ALA A 117 34.38 -1.64 18.90
CA ALA A 117 34.42 -0.51 19.80
C ALA A 117 33.08 0.23 19.86
N LEU A 118 32.85 0.87 20.99
CA LEU A 118 31.75 1.79 21.24
C LEU A 118 32.30 3.19 21.49
N LEU A 119 31.70 4.18 20.83
CA LEU A 119 31.96 5.59 21.05
C LEU A 119 30.73 6.23 21.71
N GLU A 120 30.91 6.81 22.88
CA GLU A 120 29.88 7.64 23.51
C GLU A 120 30.00 9.08 23.01
N LEU A 121 28.92 9.64 22.48
CA LEU A 121 28.89 11.02 21.98
C LEU A 121 28.65 12.03 23.12
N THR A 122 29.30 13.19 23.06
CA THR A 122 29.08 14.28 24.02
C THR A 122 27.65 14.83 23.99
N GLY A 123 27.03 14.88 22.81
CA GLY A 123 25.63 15.25 22.60
C GLY A 123 24.86 14.18 21.83
N ALA A 124 23.53 14.16 22.00
CA ALA A 124 22.65 13.22 21.32
C ALA A 124 22.65 13.44 19.80
N GLY A 125 22.88 12.38 19.04
CA GLY A 125 22.55 12.27 17.62
C GLY A 125 21.04 12.17 17.39
N ARG A 126 20.66 12.02 16.12
CA ARG A 126 19.25 12.01 15.69
C ARG A 126 18.58 10.69 16.04
N ALA A 127 17.47 10.74 16.78
CA ALA A 127 16.76 9.55 17.26
C ALA A 127 16.14 8.72 16.12
N ASP A 128 15.70 9.38 15.04
CA ASP A 128 15.16 8.75 13.83
C ASP A 128 16.23 8.07 12.96
N GLN A 129 17.51 8.21 13.32
CA GLN A 129 18.64 7.51 12.68
C GLN A 129 19.19 6.38 13.53
N VAL A 130 18.60 6.10 14.69
CA VAL A 130 19.05 4.99 15.53
C VAL A 130 18.66 3.66 14.89
N VAL A 131 19.63 2.74 14.78
CA VAL A 131 19.38 1.37 14.32
C VAL A 131 19.87 0.39 15.37
N LYS A 132 18.96 -0.44 15.87
CA LYS A 132 19.28 -1.44 16.90
C LYS A 132 20.09 -2.59 16.32
N TYR A 133 21.03 -3.11 17.12
CA TYR A 133 21.73 -4.35 16.82
C TYR A 133 20.89 -5.56 17.24
N SER A 134 21.14 -6.74 16.67
CA SER A 134 20.42 -7.98 16.98
C SER A 134 21.36 -9.08 17.47
N THR A 135 20.80 -10.07 18.16
CA THR A 135 21.45 -11.33 18.51
C THR A 135 21.23 -12.44 17.48
N ASP A 136 20.38 -12.22 16.49
CA ASP A 136 20.16 -13.19 15.42
C ASP A 136 21.36 -13.17 14.47
N VAL A 137 21.68 -14.33 13.91
CA VAL A 137 22.73 -14.46 12.90
C VAL A 137 22.06 -14.72 11.55
N PRO A 138 22.26 -13.84 10.55
CA PRO A 138 21.75 -14.06 9.20
C PRO A 138 22.15 -15.46 8.69
N PRO A 139 21.18 -16.29 8.26
CA PRO A 139 21.47 -17.59 7.69
C PRO A 139 22.41 -17.52 6.47
N VAL A 140 23.21 -18.56 6.28
CA VAL A 140 23.97 -18.73 5.03
C VAL A 140 22.98 -18.72 3.87
N ASN A 141 23.33 -18.02 2.79
CA ASN A 141 22.55 -17.74 1.59
C ASN A 141 21.64 -16.50 1.64
N GLU A 142 21.49 -15.86 2.79
CA GLU A 142 20.74 -14.60 2.90
C GLU A 142 21.51 -13.42 2.32
N ASN A 143 20.76 -12.47 1.77
CA ASN A 143 21.30 -11.19 1.35
C ASN A 143 21.32 -10.22 2.53
N VAL A 144 22.42 -9.50 2.66
CA VAL A 144 22.64 -8.43 3.65
C VAL A 144 23.16 -7.20 2.93
N SER A 145 23.08 -6.05 3.58
CA SER A 145 23.66 -4.82 3.05
C SER A 145 24.57 -4.14 4.05
N PHE A 146 25.50 -3.32 3.56
CA PHE A 146 26.30 -2.42 4.37
C PHE A 146 26.58 -1.15 3.56
N ARG A 147 26.88 -0.06 4.27
CA ARG A 147 27.01 1.26 3.66
C ARG A 147 28.27 1.98 4.14
N GLY A 148 28.86 2.78 3.27
CA GLY A 148 30.08 3.50 3.57
C GLY A 148 30.50 4.53 2.53
N TRP A 149 31.54 5.28 2.87
CA TRP A 149 32.15 6.34 2.05
C TRP A 149 33.57 5.98 1.57
N GLY A 150 33.99 4.72 1.70
CA GLY A 150 35.28 4.21 1.22
C GLY A 150 35.45 4.34 -0.30
N PRO A 151 36.55 3.83 -0.89
CA PRO A 151 36.87 4.05 -2.27
C PRO A 151 35.91 3.32 -3.20
N THR A 152 36.03 3.74 -4.44
CA THR A 152 35.08 3.50 -5.49
C THR A 152 35.49 2.47 -6.52
N SER A 153 36.80 2.33 -6.61
CA SER A 153 37.45 1.55 -7.62
C SER A 153 38.82 1.26 -7.06
N THR A 154 39.29 0.04 -7.30
CA THR A 154 40.67 -0.36 -7.00
C THR A 154 41.65 0.12 -8.08
N THR A 155 41.17 0.91 -9.07
CA THR A 155 42.01 1.46 -10.13
C THR A 155 43.02 2.46 -9.54
N PRO A 156 44.33 2.34 -9.85
CA PRO A 156 45.31 3.31 -9.40
C PRO A 156 44.94 4.75 -9.74
N GLY A 157 44.90 5.63 -8.74
CA GLY A 157 44.53 7.04 -8.89
C GLY A 157 43.03 7.34 -8.74
N ALA A 158 42.18 6.35 -8.45
CA ALA A 158 40.81 6.58 -8.01
C ALA A 158 40.78 7.32 -6.66
N PRO A 159 39.73 8.11 -6.37
CA PRO A 159 39.53 8.70 -5.05
C PRO A 159 39.49 7.62 -3.96
N THR A 160 40.16 7.89 -2.84
CA THR A 160 40.22 7.01 -1.66
C THR A 160 38.93 7.03 -0.84
N GLU A 161 38.06 8.01 -1.10
CA GLU A 161 36.75 8.19 -0.45
C GLU A 161 35.75 8.72 -1.48
N SER A 162 34.45 8.53 -1.24
CA SER A 162 33.41 9.19 -2.02
C SER A 162 32.66 10.25 -1.26
N ARG A 163 32.24 11.24 -2.04
CA ARG A 163 31.43 12.35 -1.56
C ARG A 163 30.06 11.90 -1.05
N LEU A 164 29.46 10.86 -1.62
CA LEU A 164 28.09 10.42 -1.29
C LEU A 164 28.13 9.00 -0.74
N LEU A 165 27.27 8.71 0.24
CA LEU A 165 27.10 7.40 0.85
C LEU A 165 26.67 6.37 -0.19
N ARG A 166 27.19 5.15 -0.02
CA ARG A 166 26.97 4.05 -0.95
C ARG A 166 26.51 2.82 -0.22
N VAL A 167 25.89 1.91 -0.97
CA VAL A 167 25.39 0.64 -0.47
C VAL A 167 25.98 -0.52 -1.26
N ALA A 168 26.38 -1.56 -0.53
CA ALA A 168 26.68 -2.88 -1.06
C ALA A 168 25.54 -3.83 -0.70
N THR A 169 25.20 -4.72 -1.63
CA THR A 169 24.43 -5.93 -1.30
C THR A 169 25.35 -7.12 -1.42
N ALA A 170 25.47 -7.89 -0.35
CA ALA A 170 26.31 -9.07 -0.28
C ALA A 170 25.50 -10.26 0.25
N ARG A 171 26.01 -11.46 0.04
CA ARG A 171 25.38 -12.69 0.50
C ARG A 171 26.22 -13.38 1.54
N VAL A 172 25.59 -13.82 2.61
CA VAL A 172 26.26 -14.58 3.67
C VAL A 172 26.70 -15.93 3.09
N SER A 173 28.00 -16.12 2.91
CA SER A 173 28.56 -17.35 2.37
C SER A 173 29.05 -18.30 3.45
N ASP A 174 29.50 -17.75 4.58
CA ASP A 174 29.80 -18.50 5.81
C ASP A 174 29.50 -17.63 7.03
N ASN A 175 28.97 -18.21 8.09
CA ASN A 175 28.73 -17.56 9.37
C ASN A 175 29.26 -18.38 10.57
N SER A 176 30.16 -19.33 10.28
CA SER A 176 30.75 -20.27 11.23
C SER A 176 32.28 -20.25 11.23
N THR A 177 32.90 -19.31 10.49
CA THR A 177 34.35 -19.22 10.37
C THR A 177 34.99 -18.52 11.58
N HIS A 178 36.18 -18.98 11.95
CA HIS A 178 37.11 -18.23 12.79
C HIS A 178 38.07 -17.42 11.90
N ILE A 179 38.09 -16.09 12.09
CA ILE A 179 39.01 -15.17 11.44
C ILE A 179 39.87 -14.51 12.54
N PRO A 180 41.18 -14.81 12.62
CA PRO A 180 42.04 -14.31 13.70
C PRO A 180 42.05 -12.79 13.86
N GLU A 181 41.95 -12.06 12.75
CA GLU A 181 41.94 -10.59 12.69
C GLU A 181 40.66 -10.00 13.28
N VAL A 182 39.54 -10.73 13.23
CA VAL A 182 38.24 -10.33 13.78
C VAL A 182 38.15 -10.62 15.28
N GLY A 183 38.71 -11.75 15.71
CA GLY A 183 38.76 -12.15 17.11
C GLY A 183 38.69 -13.67 17.32
N PRO A 184 38.84 -14.15 18.56
CA PRO A 184 38.85 -15.57 18.87
C PRO A 184 37.47 -16.21 18.66
N GLY A 185 37.49 -17.47 18.21
CA GLY A 185 36.31 -18.30 18.03
C GLY A 185 35.55 -18.02 16.73
N ASP A 186 34.39 -18.64 16.59
CA ASP A 186 33.54 -18.54 15.40
C ASP A 186 32.67 -17.28 15.49
N THR A 187 33.30 -16.11 15.58
CA THR A 187 32.63 -14.80 15.75
C THR A 187 32.46 -14.02 14.45
N ALA A 188 33.11 -14.44 13.37
CA ALA A 188 33.03 -13.78 12.08
C ALA A 188 31.92 -14.33 11.17
N MET A 189 31.58 -13.55 10.14
CA MET A 189 30.83 -13.98 8.96
C MET A 189 31.52 -13.47 7.69
N ILE A 190 31.45 -14.26 6.62
CA ILE A 190 31.97 -13.94 5.29
C ILE A 190 30.81 -13.54 4.40
N LEU A 191 30.96 -12.39 3.73
CA LEU A 191 29.98 -11.79 2.86
C LEU A 191 30.54 -11.78 1.42
N SER A 192 29.96 -12.61 0.55
CA SER A 192 30.36 -12.68 -0.85
C SER A 192 29.55 -11.71 -1.70
N SER A 193 30.19 -11.04 -2.67
CA SER A 193 29.48 -10.11 -3.56
C SER A 193 28.42 -10.82 -4.42
N VAL A 194 27.24 -10.19 -4.62
CA VAL A 194 26.16 -10.70 -5.50
C VAL A 194 25.93 -9.87 -6.77
N GLY A 195 26.88 -9.02 -7.14
CA GLY A 195 26.82 -8.29 -8.41
C GLY A 195 27.31 -6.86 -8.32
N LEU A 196 27.28 -6.24 -7.13
CA LEU A 196 27.75 -4.88 -6.87
C LEU A 196 28.05 -4.69 -5.37
N GLY A 197 29.28 -4.26 -5.04
CA GLY A 197 29.66 -3.79 -3.72
C GLY A 197 30.52 -4.76 -2.90
N LEU A 198 31.75 -4.33 -2.60
CA LEU A 198 32.64 -4.91 -1.61
C LEU A 198 33.17 -3.79 -0.73
N SER A 199 33.33 -4.07 0.57
CA SER A 199 33.98 -3.14 1.49
C SER A 199 35.43 -2.91 1.05
N ALA A 200 35.88 -1.67 1.19
CA ALA A 200 37.28 -1.31 1.01
C ALA A 200 37.73 -0.38 2.15
N LEU A 201 38.97 0.10 2.07
CA LEU A 201 39.52 1.05 3.03
C LEU A 201 38.54 2.19 3.37
N GLY A 202 38.23 2.37 4.65
CA GLY A 202 37.29 3.40 5.10
C GLY A 202 35.82 2.98 5.16
N ASP A 203 35.46 1.77 4.73
CA ASP A 203 34.14 1.16 4.99
C ASP A 203 34.13 0.33 6.29
N SER A 204 35.30 0.08 6.89
CA SER A 204 35.44 -0.59 8.19
C SER A 204 34.59 0.09 9.25
N GLY A 205 34.03 -0.72 10.15
CA GLY A 205 33.11 -0.30 11.20
C GLY A 205 31.65 -0.13 10.75
N ALA A 206 31.35 -0.25 9.45
CA ALA A 206 29.98 -0.20 8.96
C ALA A 206 29.12 -1.35 9.52
N GLY A 207 27.88 -1.04 9.88
CA GLY A 207 26.92 -2.07 10.26
C GLY A 207 26.55 -2.97 9.07
N VAL A 208 26.38 -4.27 9.35
CA VAL A 208 25.78 -5.25 8.42
C VAL A 208 24.29 -5.34 8.70
N TYR A 209 23.48 -4.86 7.77
CA TYR A 209 22.03 -4.77 7.88
C TYR A 209 21.35 -6.02 7.33
N TRP A 210 20.45 -6.58 8.13
CA TRP A 210 19.53 -7.64 7.72
C TRP A 210 18.20 -7.43 8.43
N GLN A 211 17.11 -7.50 7.67
CA GLN A 211 15.74 -7.27 8.15
C GLN A 211 15.56 -5.95 8.94
N GLY A 212 16.39 -4.94 8.73
CA GLY A 212 16.26 -3.65 9.43
C GLY A 212 16.98 -3.53 10.78
N THR A 213 17.83 -4.50 11.15
CA THR A 213 18.71 -4.41 12.32
C THR A 213 20.17 -4.65 11.94
N ILE A 214 21.10 -4.31 12.84
CA ILE A 214 22.54 -4.60 12.66
C ILE A 214 22.87 -6.00 13.19
N HIS A 215 23.49 -6.83 12.35
CA HIS A 215 23.90 -8.19 12.69
C HIS A 215 25.41 -8.40 12.69
N GLY A 216 26.15 -7.40 12.23
CA GLY A 216 27.60 -7.41 12.27
C GLY A 216 28.24 -6.04 12.06
N ILE A 217 29.56 -6.02 12.16
CA ILE A 217 30.42 -4.85 11.96
C ILE A 217 31.43 -5.23 10.89
N ILE A 218 31.49 -4.51 9.78
CA ILE A 218 32.49 -4.72 8.73
C ILE A 218 33.88 -4.50 9.34
N THR A 219 34.77 -5.47 9.16
CA THR A 219 36.14 -5.45 9.68
C THR A 219 37.18 -5.38 8.55
N GLY A 220 36.85 -5.87 7.36
CA GLY A 220 37.75 -5.88 6.22
C GLY A 220 37.23 -6.73 5.06
N GLY A 221 38.16 -7.25 4.26
CA GLY A 221 37.89 -8.11 3.11
C GLY A 221 39.09 -8.16 2.19
N ASP A 222 38.95 -8.84 1.06
CA ASP A 222 40.00 -8.91 0.02
C ASP A 222 39.84 -7.86 -1.09
N GLU A 223 38.84 -6.98 -0.96
CA GLU A 223 38.47 -5.95 -1.93
C GLU A 223 38.14 -6.49 -3.34
N SER A 224 37.94 -7.81 -3.48
CA SER A 224 37.77 -8.45 -4.79
C SER A 224 36.68 -9.53 -4.86
N THR A 225 36.50 -10.32 -3.80
CA THR A 225 35.56 -11.44 -3.75
C THR A 225 34.72 -11.49 -2.48
N TYR A 226 35.21 -11.00 -1.33
CA TYR A 226 34.47 -11.03 -0.08
C TYR A 226 34.81 -9.88 0.88
N SER A 227 33.89 -9.65 1.81
CA SER A 227 34.03 -8.80 3.00
C SER A 227 33.87 -9.65 4.26
N ASP A 228 34.58 -9.28 5.32
CA ASP A 228 34.52 -9.93 6.64
C ASP A 228 33.80 -9.03 7.64
N ALA A 229 32.92 -9.63 8.45
CA ALA A 229 32.24 -8.92 9.51
C ALA A 229 32.26 -9.68 10.84
N LEU A 230 32.47 -8.94 11.94
CA LEU A 230 32.24 -9.42 13.30
C LEU A 230 30.74 -9.50 13.56
N LYS A 231 30.22 -10.66 13.96
CA LYS A 231 28.81 -10.81 14.36
C LYS A 231 28.51 -10.00 15.63
N THR A 232 27.34 -9.39 15.71
CA THR A 232 26.87 -8.72 16.94
C THR A 232 26.46 -9.70 18.02
N ALA A 233 25.97 -10.89 17.65
CA ALA A 233 25.45 -11.89 18.60
C ALA A 233 26.45 -12.31 19.70
N PRO A 234 27.73 -12.63 19.40
CA PRO A 234 28.71 -13.00 20.42
C PRO A 234 29.09 -11.84 21.36
N ILE A 235 28.95 -10.59 20.93
CA ILE A 235 29.34 -9.39 21.69
C ILE A 235 28.14 -8.64 22.27
N ALA A 236 26.91 -9.13 22.08
CA ALA A 236 25.68 -8.44 22.46
C ALA A 236 25.62 -8.08 23.96
N GLY A 237 26.07 -8.99 24.83
CA GLY A 237 26.13 -8.75 26.27
C GLY A 237 27.16 -7.69 26.67
N TRP A 238 28.28 -7.59 25.92
CA TRP A 238 29.27 -6.53 26.11
C TRP A 238 28.71 -5.18 25.66
N ILE A 239 28.04 -5.13 24.51
CA ILE A 239 27.38 -3.90 24.03
C ILE A 239 26.42 -3.39 25.09
N GLU A 240 25.52 -4.25 25.58
CA GLU A 240 24.53 -3.89 26.60
C GLU A 240 25.19 -3.44 27.92
N SER A 241 26.24 -4.14 28.39
CA SER A 241 26.89 -3.79 29.66
C SER A 241 27.63 -2.45 29.63
N GLU A 242 28.25 -2.11 28.49
CA GLU A 242 29.04 -0.89 28.36
C GLU A 242 28.20 0.34 27.99
N SER A 243 27.14 0.13 27.19
CA SER A 243 26.32 1.23 26.66
C SER A 243 24.94 1.37 27.30
N GLY A 244 24.43 0.31 27.94
CA GLY A 244 23.03 0.21 28.37
C GLY A 244 22.04 -0.01 27.23
N VAL A 245 22.51 -0.19 25.99
CA VAL A 245 21.66 -0.43 24.83
C VAL A 245 21.38 -1.91 24.72
N ALA A 246 20.13 -2.32 24.89
CA ALA A 246 19.71 -3.71 24.70
C ALA A 246 19.63 -4.08 23.21
N PRO A 247 19.76 -5.37 22.85
CA PRO A 247 19.53 -5.84 21.49
C PRO A 247 18.07 -5.61 21.06
N ALA A 248 17.85 -5.55 19.75
CA ALA A 248 16.55 -5.39 19.12
C ALA A 248 15.59 -6.49 19.58
N SER A 249 14.41 -6.08 20.05
CA SER A 249 13.28 -6.96 20.27
C SER A 249 12.12 -6.34 19.50
N VAL A 250 11.73 -6.99 18.40
CA VAL A 250 10.64 -6.49 17.55
C VAL A 250 9.33 -6.94 18.16
N PRO A 251 8.47 -6.03 18.66
CA PRO A 251 7.16 -6.41 19.14
C PRO A 251 6.28 -6.88 17.98
N ALA A 252 5.39 -7.83 18.26
CA ALA A 252 4.26 -8.08 17.37
C ALA A 252 3.44 -6.78 17.22
N ALA A 253 2.99 -6.52 16.01
CA ALA A 253 2.25 -5.33 15.65
C ALA A 253 1.04 -5.75 14.83
N ASP A 254 -0.01 -4.93 14.92
CA ASP A 254 -1.19 -5.05 14.08
C ASP A 254 -1.00 -4.17 12.86
N LEU A 255 -0.83 -4.78 11.69
CA LEU A 255 -0.45 -4.10 10.46
C LEU A 255 -1.65 -4.08 9.51
N ARG A 256 -2.22 -2.88 9.32
CA ARG A 256 -3.07 -2.60 8.17
C ARG A 256 -2.25 -1.87 7.13
N VAL A 257 -1.84 -2.62 6.11
CA VAL A 257 -0.91 -2.15 5.10
C VAL A 257 -1.71 -1.82 3.84
N LEU A 258 -1.53 -0.61 3.29
CA LEU A 258 -2.03 -0.23 1.97
C LEU A 258 -0.89 -0.32 0.95
N PRO A 259 -0.84 -1.36 0.10
CA PRO A 259 0.08 -1.40 -1.03
C PRO A 259 -0.39 -0.43 -2.11
N LEU A 260 0.22 0.75 -2.17
CA LEU A 260 -0.17 1.84 -3.07
C LEU A 260 0.84 1.97 -4.23
N GLY A 261 0.37 1.96 -5.47
CA GLY A 261 1.26 2.14 -6.60
C GLY A 261 0.68 1.88 -7.97
N ASP A 262 1.53 1.49 -8.91
CA ASP A 262 1.15 1.24 -10.30
C ASP A 262 1.06 -0.26 -10.66
N SER A 263 1.40 -0.62 -11.91
CA SER A 263 1.41 -1.99 -12.42
C SER A 263 2.35 -2.91 -11.64
N ILE A 264 3.41 -2.37 -11.03
CA ILE A 264 4.35 -3.12 -10.21
C ILE A 264 3.65 -3.58 -8.92
N THR A 265 2.97 -2.68 -8.22
CA THR A 265 2.16 -3.01 -7.02
C THR A 265 0.98 -3.93 -7.35
N TYR A 266 0.32 -3.71 -8.50
CA TYR A 266 -0.75 -4.60 -8.97
C TYR A 266 -0.24 -6.03 -9.23
N GLY A 267 1.01 -6.19 -9.66
CA GLY A 267 1.67 -7.48 -9.84
C GLY A 267 1.98 -7.89 -11.28
N THR A 268 2.00 -6.92 -12.21
CA THR A 268 2.36 -7.18 -13.61
C THR A 268 3.77 -7.78 -13.70
N GLY A 269 3.95 -8.83 -14.52
CA GLY A 269 5.25 -9.51 -14.67
C GLY A 269 5.50 -10.65 -13.68
N SER A 270 4.70 -10.75 -12.61
CA SER A 270 4.68 -11.94 -11.75
C SER A 270 3.88 -13.07 -12.42
N SER A 271 4.30 -14.32 -12.21
CA SER A 271 3.57 -15.49 -12.72
C SER A 271 2.19 -15.69 -12.10
N THR A 272 1.95 -15.12 -10.91
CA THR A 272 0.68 -15.22 -10.19
C THR A 272 -0.08 -13.91 -10.11
N SER A 273 0.46 -12.82 -10.67
CA SER A 273 -0.01 -11.44 -10.44
C SER A 273 0.00 -10.99 -8.98
N SER A 274 0.78 -11.65 -8.11
CA SER A 274 0.79 -11.33 -6.66
C SER A 274 1.73 -10.19 -6.27
N SER A 275 2.52 -9.64 -7.20
CA SER A 275 3.54 -8.62 -6.89
C SER A 275 4.54 -9.08 -5.80
N TYR A 276 5.21 -8.13 -5.15
CA TYR A 276 5.94 -8.32 -3.91
C TYR A 276 5.02 -8.68 -2.73
N ARG A 277 3.70 -8.45 -2.87
CA ARG A 277 2.71 -8.57 -1.79
C ARG A 277 2.66 -9.98 -1.21
N ALA A 278 2.75 -11.04 -2.03
CA ALA A 278 2.72 -12.41 -1.52
C ALA A 278 3.89 -12.70 -0.56
N ALA A 279 5.13 -12.46 -1.00
CA ALA A 279 6.31 -12.69 -0.17
C ALA A 279 6.34 -11.75 1.05
N LEU A 280 5.86 -10.51 0.90
CA LEU A 280 5.77 -9.54 1.99
C LEU A 280 4.76 -10.00 3.05
N TYR A 281 3.57 -10.46 2.65
CA TYR A 281 2.54 -10.97 3.56
C TYR A 281 3.09 -12.13 4.39
N ASP A 282 3.70 -13.12 3.74
CA ASP A 282 4.29 -14.28 4.40
C ASP A 282 5.41 -13.88 5.38
N ALA A 283 6.28 -12.92 5.00
CA ALA A 283 7.35 -12.43 5.85
C ALA A 283 6.83 -11.67 7.09
N LEU A 284 5.81 -10.82 6.92
CA LEU A 284 5.19 -10.07 8.03
C LEU A 284 4.46 -11.03 8.99
N LYS A 285 3.65 -11.96 8.48
CA LYS A 285 3.00 -13.00 9.29
C LYS A 285 4.02 -13.90 10.00
N GLY A 286 5.08 -14.30 9.29
CA GLY A 286 6.18 -15.10 9.82
C GLY A 286 6.94 -14.40 10.95
N SER A 287 6.93 -13.07 10.96
CA SER A 287 7.52 -12.23 12.03
C SER A 287 6.58 -12.04 13.24
N GLY A 288 5.41 -12.67 13.23
CA GLY A 288 4.44 -12.64 14.33
C GLY A 288 3.46 -11.46 14.30
N HIS A 289 3.42 -10.69 13.22
CA HIS A 289 2.44 -9.62 13.04
C HIS A 289 1.05 -10.16 12.66
N THR A 290 -0.01 -9.45 13.04
CA THR A 290 -1.29 -9.53 12.32
C THR A 290 -1.19 -8.63 11.11
N VAL A 291 -1.70 -9.09 9.97
CA VAL A 291 -1.54 -8.43 8.67
C VAL A 291 -2.89 -8.45 7.96
N ASP A 292 -3.28 -7.28 7.50
CA ASP A 292 -4.48 -6.93 6.77
C ASP A 292 -4.05 -6.01 5.62
N PHE A 293 -3.99 -6.53 4.39
CA PHE A 293 -3.83 -5.68 3.22
C PHE A 293 -5.18 -5.04 2.89
N VAL A 294 -5.13 -3.80 2.42
CA VAL A 294 -6.33 -3.03 2.10
C VAL A 294 -6.14 -2.24 0.81
N GLY A 295 -7.25 -1.88 0.17
CA GLY A 295 -7.31 -1.11 -1.07
C GLY A 295 -8.44 -1.60 -1.98
N THR A 296 -8.82 -0.81 -2.97
CA THR A 296 -9.98 -1.12 -3.83
C THR A 296 -9.68 -2.19 -4.89
N GLN A 297 -8.41 -2.53 -5.10
CA GLN A 297 -7.97 -3.47 -6.13
C GLN A 297 -7.76 -4.86 -5.51
N ASN A 298 -8.14 -5.89 -6.25
CA ASN A 298 -7.88 -7.28 -5.88
C ASN A 298 -7.10 -7.98 -6.99
N SER A 299 -5.92 -8.51 -6.67
CA SER A 299 -5.14 -9.28 -7.63
C SER A 299 -4.14 -10.23 -6.97
N GLY A 300 -3.92 -11.37 -7.62
CA GLY A 300 -2.87 -12.31 -7.27
C GLY A 300 -3.36 -13.66 -6.76
N SER A 301 -2.42 -14.47 -6.30
CA SER A 301 -2.65 -15.69 -5.53
C SER A 301 -1.88 -15.60 -4.22
N LEU A 302 -2.57 -15.22 -3.16
CA LEU A 302 -2.08 -15.03 -1.79
C LEU A 302 -3.30 -14.99 -0.84
N ALA A 303 -3.08 -15.08 0.47
CA ALA A 303 -4.17 -15.16 1.45
C ALA A 303 -5.02 -13.89 1.50
N ASP A 304 -4.40 -12.75 1.24
CA ASP A 304 -5.01 -11.43 1.27
C ASP A 304 -4.57 -10.65 0.02
N THR A 305 -5.49 -10.52 -0.92
CA THR A 305 -5.25 -10.07 -2.30
C THR A 305 -5.38 -8.56 -2.48
N ASP A 306 -5.80 -7.86 -1.44
CA ASP A 306 -6.20 -6.46 -1.53
C ASP A 306 -4.98 -5.56 -1.73
N ASN A 307 -5.15 -4.52 -2.54
CA ASN A 307 -4.12 -3.56 -2.87
C ASN A 307 -4.72 -2.30 -3.51
N GLU A 308 -3.85 -1.32 -3.77
CA GLU A 308 -4.18 -0.09 -4.48
C GLU A 308 -3.17 0.13 -5.62
N GLY A 309 -2.92 -0.95 -6.37
CA GLY A 309 -2.05 -0.96 -7.55
C GLY A 309 -2.84 -0.66 -8.83
N HIS A 310 -2.46 0.39 -9.55
CA HIS A 310 -3.18 0.82 -10.75
C HIS A 310 -2.29 0.78 -12.01
N PRO A 311 -2.40 -0.26 -12.85
CA PRO A 311 -1.54 -0.41 -14.03
C PRO A 311 -1.54 0.82 -14.95
N GLY A 312 -0.33 1.33 -15.23
CA GLY A 312 -0.12 2.47 -16.12
C GLY A 312 -0.33 3.85 -15.49
N TRP A 313 -0.72 3.93 -14.21
CA TRP A 313 -0.97 5.21 -13.56
C TRP A 313 0.31 5.96 -13.20
N VAL A 314 0.24 7.28 -13.30
CA VAL A 314 1.29 8.21 -12.84
C VAL A 314 0.96 8.77 -11.46
N ILE A 315 1.95 9.41 -10.81
CA ILE A 315 1.81 9.99 -9.45
C ILE A 315 0.53 10.82 -9.26
N ASN A 316 0.16 11.66 -10.25
CA ASN A 316 -1.01 12.54 -10.13
C ASN A 316 -2.35 11.78 -10.09
N GLN A 317 -2.44 10.63 -10.75
CA GLN A 317 -3.67 9.84 -10.76
C GLN A 317 -3.85 9.14 -9.41
N ILE A 318 -2.75 8.59 -8.85
CA ILE A 318 -2.73 8.05 -7.48
C ILE A 318 -3.07 9.14 -6.47
N ALA A 319 -2.50 10.34 -6.61
CA ALA A 319 -2.87 11.48 -5.77
C ALA A 319 -4.36 11.82 -5.88
N GLY A 320 -4.99 11.62 -7.04
CA GLY A 320 -6.43 11.85 -7.24
C GLY A 320 -7.33 11.01 -6.33
N ILE A 321 -6.92 9.78 -5.99
CA ILE A 321 -7.72 8.84 -5.20
C ILE A 321 -7.28 8.73 -3.73
N THR A 322 -6.10 9.27 -3.39
CA THR A 322 -5.44 9.03 -2.09
C THR A 322 -6.32 9.38 -0.89
N ASP A 323 -7.03 10.51 -0.91
CA ASP A 323 -7.85 10.90 0.25
C ASP A 323 -8.99 9.92 0.46
N THR A 324 -9.65 9.47 -0.61
CA THR A 324 -10.75 8.50 -0.53
C THR A 324 -10.24 7.19 0.07
N VAL A 325 -9.20 6.61 -0.53
CA VAL A 325 -8.62 5.33 -0.10
C VAL A 325 -8.15 5.37 1.36
N LEU A 326 -7.42 6.43 1.76
CA LEU A 326 -6.97 6.56 3.14
C LEU A 326 -8.13 6.77 4.13
N SER A 327 -9.23 7.38 3.68
CA SER A 327 -10.40 7.58 4.53
C SER A 327 -11.12 6.28 4.79
N SER A 328 -11.36 5.49 3.75
CA SER A 328 -12.07 4.22 3.81
C SER A 328 -11.27 3.20 4.63
N TYR A 329 -10.04 2.92 4.22
CA TYR A 329 -9.30 1.79 4.77
C TYR A 329 -8.50 2.12 6.04
N ARG A 330 -8.15 3.40 6.25
CA ARG A 330 -7.34 3.88 7.40
C ARG A 330 -6.12 2.99 7.72
N PRO A 331 -5.23 2.75 6.75
CA PRO A 331 -4.00 2.00 7.00
C PRO A 331 -3.12 2.70 8.04
N ASN A 332 -2.35 1.92 8.81
CA ASN A 332 -1.26 2.45 9.63
C ASN A 332 0.10 2.36 8.95
N VAL A 333 0.19 1.64 7.84
CA VAL A 333 1.38 1.52 7.00
C VAL A 333 1.00 1.64 5.53
N VAL A 334 1.75 2.43 4.75
CA VAL A 334 1.65 2.47 3.29
C VAL A 334 2.98 1.99 2.70
N THR A 335 2.93 1.02 1.79
CA THR A 335 4.06 0.76 0.88
C THR A 335 3.78 1.47 -0.43
N LEU A 336 4.57 2.50 -0.74
CA LEU A 336 4.37 3.37 -1.90
C LEU A 336 5.43 3.09 -2.98
N ASP A 337 5.01 2.53 -4.12
CA ASP A 337 5.86 2.36 -5.32
C ASP A 337 5.20 3.04 -6.52
N ILE A 338 5.67 4.25 -6.86
CA ILE A 338 5.10 5.07 -7.92
C ILE A 338 6.14 5.97 -8.59
N GLY A 339 5.92 6.27 -9.87
CA GLY A 339 6.79 7.11 -10.69
C GLY A 339 7.41 6.39 -11.88
N THR A 340 7.28 5.06 -11.94
CA THR A 340 7.75 4.24 -13.08
C THR A 340 7.13 4.73 -14.38
N ASN A 341 5.82 4.97 -14.40
CA ASN A 341 5.11 5.47 -15.58
C ASN A 341 5.47 6.91 -15.95
N ASP A 342 5.71 7.78 -14.95
CA ASP A 342 6.20 9.14 -15.17
C ASP A 342 7.54 9.14 -15.92
N MET A 343 8.43 8.18 -15.60
CA MET A 343 9.73 8.04 -16.27
C MET A 343 9.63 7.30 -17.61
N ASN A 344 8.76 6.29 -17.72
CA ASN A 344 8.62 5.46 -18.91
C ASN A 344 7.92 6.20 -20.07
N LEU A 345 6.84 6.92 -19.78
CA LEU A 345 6.02 7.67 -20.75
C LEU A 345 6.40 9.17 -20.87
N PRO A 346 7.64 9.53 -20.53
CA PRO A 346 8.07 10.82 -19.94
C PRO A 346 6.96 11.85 -19.66
N SER A 347 6.06 11.56 -18.73
CA SER A 347 5.03 12.49 -18.28
C SER A 347 5.58 13.39 -17.18
N GLU A 348 6.11 14.56 -17.57
CA GLU A 348 6.70 15.55 -16.65
C GLU A 348 7.72 14.96 -15.64
N PRO A 349 8.78 14.27 -16.11
CA PRO A 349 9.71 13.57 -15.23
C PRO A 349 10.50 14.52 -14.30
N GLU A 350 10.68 15.79 -14.70
CA GLU A 350 11.40 16.77 -13.91
C GLU A 350 10.64 17.22 -12.64
N THR A 351 9.31 17.26 -12.70
CA THR A 351 8.44 17.67 -11.57
C THR A 351 7.91 16.47 -10.77
N ALA A 352 8.17 15.24 -11.22
CA ALA A 352 7.73 14.02 -10.54
C ALA A 352 8.17 13.96 -9.07
N PRO A 353 9.40 14.34 -8.66
CA PRO A 353 9.79 14.36 -7.25
C PRO A 353 8.95 15.31 -6.39
N ASP A 354 8.60 16.50 -6.90
CA ASP A 354 7.75 17.46 -6.17
C ASP A 354 6.32 16.93 -5.99
N ARG A 355 5.81 16.23 -7.03
CA ARG A 355 4.50 15.57 -7.00
C ARG A 355 4.49 14.40 -6.03
N LEU A 356 5.56 13.59 -6.00
CA LEU A 356 5.73 12.54 -5.00
C LEU A 356 5.75 13.14 -3.59
N GLY A 357 6.50 14.22 -3.39
CA GLY A 357 6.54 14.91 -2.12
C GLY A 357 5.17 15.37 -1.65
N SER A 358 4.39 15.98 -2.56
CA SER A 358 3.02 16.42 -2.27
C SER A 358 2.08 15.25 -1.95
N LEU A 359 2.28 14.09 -2.60
CA LEU A 359 1.55 12.86 -2.30
C LEU A 359 1.88 12.34 -0.90
N ILE A 360 3.16 12.30 -0.52
CA ILE A 360 3.58 11.88 0.83
C ILE A 360 3.01 12.84 1.89
N ASP A 361 3.07 14.16 1.65
CA ASP A 361 2.49 15.15 2.56
C ASP A 361 0.99 14.92 2.75
N ARG A 362 0.26 14.66 1.66
CA ARG A 362 -1.16 14.34 1.69
C ARG A 362 -1.47 13.08 2.52
N ILE A 363 -0.66 12.03 2.39
CA ILE A 363 -0.81 10.81 3.18
C ILE A 363 -0.60 11.09 4.67
N LEU A 364 0.49 11.77 5.02
CA LEU A 364 0.86 12.10 6.40
C LEU A 364 -0.17 13.03 7.07
N ASP A 365 -0.70 14.00 6.32
CA ASP A 365 -1.70 14.94 6.81
C ASP A 365 -3.07 14.27 7.01
N ARG A 366 -3.42 13.29 6.15
CA ARG A 366 -4.71 12.61 6.23
C ARG A 366 -4.82 11.67 7.42
N LEU A 367 -3.76 10.93 7.74
CA LEU A 367 -3.72 9.96 8.83
C LEU A 367 -2.53 10.23 9.77
N PRO A 368 -2.71 11.06 10.81
CA PRO A 368 -1.64 11.35 11.75
C PRO A 368 -1.10 10.08 12.42
N GLY A 369 0.22 9.88 12.33
CA GLY A 369 0.91 8.71 12.88
C GLY A 369 1.07 7.54 11.90
N ILE A 370 0.55 7.65 10.67
CA ILE A 370 0.79 6.66 9.61
C ILE A 370 2.28 6.58 9.28
N THR A 371 2.76 5.37 9.01
CA THR A 371 4.11 5.14 8.47
C THR A 371 4.03 4.99 6.95
N VAL A 372 4.89 5.70 6.21
CA VAL A 372 4.98 5.58 4.75
C VAL A 372 6.37 5.04 4.36
N VAL A 373 6.40 3.90 3.68
CA VAL A 373 7.61 3.28 3.15
C VAL A 373 7.63 3.46 1.65
N VAL A 374 8.49 4.35 1.16
CA VAL A 374 8.53 4.80 -0.25
C VAL A 374 9.64 4.06 -0.99
N ALA A 375 9.29 3.27 -2.00
CA ALA A 375 10.26 2.59 -2.84
C ALA A 375 10.94 3.57 -3.82
N THR A 376 12.24 3.42 -4.00
CA THR A 376 12.88 3.88 -5.23
C THR A 376 12.38 3.03 -6.40
N VAL A 377 12.17 3.61 -7.58
CA VAL A 377 11.74 2.82 -8.74
C VAL A 377 12.85 1.87 -9.20
N GLY A 378 12.47 0.67 -9.64
CA GLY A 378 13.39 -0.38 -10.09
C GLY A 378 14.10 -0.06 -11.43
N PRO A 379 15.01 -0.94 -11.89
CA PRO A 379 15.75 -0.74 -13.13
C PRO A 379 14.85 -0.91 -14.38
N ALA A 380 15.27 -0.31 -15.49
CA ALA A 380 14.67 -0.49 -16.81
C ALA A 380 15.73 -0.91 -17.85
N SER A 381 15.37 -1.84 -18.74
CA SER A 381 16.26 -2.27 -19.84
C SER A 381 16.50 -1.17 -20.88
N ASN A 382 15.62 -0.17 -20.96
CA ASN A 382 15.80 0.99 -21.83
C ASN A 382 16.71 2.03 -21.15
N THR A 383 17.87 2.30 -21.75
CA THR A 383 18.89 3.19 -21.16
C THR A 383 18.42 4.63 -20.96
N ALA A 384 17.51 5.14 -21.81
CA ALA A 384 16.97 6.49 -21.65
C ALA A 384 15.93 6.56 -20.52
N VAL A 385 15.15 5.49 -20.31
CA VAL A 385 14.25 5.37 -19.15
C VAL A 385 15.07 5.21 -17.88
N GLN A 386 16.09 4.34 -17.88
CA GLN A 386 17.01 4.15 -16.76
C GLN A 386 17.65 5.48 -16.31
N ALA A 387 18.17 6.29 -17.24
CA ALA A 387 18.77 7.58 -16.88
C ALA A 387 17.79 8.55 -16.21
N ARG A 388 16.50 8.50 -16.57
CA ARG A 388 15.45 9.29 -15.92
C ARG A 388 15.12 8.73 -14.53
N MET A 389 15.00 7.41 -14.40
CA MET A 389 14.81 6.72 -13.11
C MET A 389 15.94 7.00 -12.14
N ASP A 390 17.20 6.99 -12.60
CA ASP A 390 18.37 7.34 -11.77
C ASP A 390 18.26 8.77 -11.24
N THR A 391 17.89 9.73 -12.10
CA THR A 391 17.70 11.14 -11.73
C THR A 391 16.53 11.31 -10.75
N TYR A 392 15.43 10.58 -10.97
CA TYR A 392 14.27 10.59 -10.09
C TYR A 392 14.59 10.01 -8.72
N ASN A 393 15.26 8.86 -8.65
CA ASN A 393 15.65 8.20 -7.40
C ASN A 393 16.64 9.04 -6.59
N GLU A 394 17.56 9.78 -7.24
CA GLU A 394 18.46 10.71 -6.54
C GLU A 394 17.67 11.81 -5.80
N LYS A 395 16.66 12.42 -6.46
CA LYS A 395 15.80 13.46 -5.87
C LYS A 395 14.78 12.90 -4.87
N LEU A 396 14.25 11.70 -5.11
CA LEU A 396 13.28 11.02 -4.22
C LEU A 396 13.86 10.86 -2.82
N ALA A 397 15.13 10.47 -2.73
CA ALA A 397 15.83 10.34 -1.46
C ALA A 397 15.84 11.65 -0.65
N GLU A 398 16.08 12.80 -1.32
CA GLU A 398 16.03 14.12 -0.69
C GLU A 398 14.61 14.48 -0.25
N VAL A 399 13.61 14.21 -1.10
CA VAL A 399 12.19 14.44 -0.82
C VAL A 399 11.72 13.71 0.45
N VAL A 400 12.11 12.44 0.61
CA VAL A 400 11.77 11.64 1.79
C VAL A 400 12.56 12.12 3.01
N GLU A 401 13.85 12.42 2.85
CA GLU A 401 14.70 12.89 3.95
C GLU A 401 14.18 14.22 4.53
N ASP A 402 13.73 15.17 3.69
CA ASP A 402 13.13 16.42 4.14
C ASP A 402 11.88 16.21 5.00
N ARG A 403 11.01 15.26 4.62
CA ARG A 403 9.78 14.94 5.36
C ARG A 403 10.06 14.20 6.66
N ARG A 404 11.03 13.29 6.65
CA ARG A 404 11.54 12.65 7.86
C ARG A 404 12.15 13.69 8.82
N ASN A 405 12.91 14.65 8.30
CA ASN A 405 13.48 15.76 9.08
C ASN A 405 12.39 16.69 9.65
N ALA A 406 11.26 16.83 8.97
CA ALA A 406 10.08 17.54 9.47
C ALA A 406 9.28 16.76 10.53
N GLY A 407 9.67 15.53 10.86
CA GLY A 407 9.04 14.68 11.87
C GLY A 407 8.03 13.67 11.32
N GLY A 408 7.89 13.55 10.01
CA GLY A 408 7.06 12.53 9.37
C GLY A 408 7.65 11.13 9.53
N HIS A 409 6.79 10.12 9.74
CA HIS A 409 7.19 8.71 9.76
C HIS A 409 7.34 8.19 8.32
N VAL A 410 8.42 8.59 7.64
CA VAL A 410 8.68 8.22 6.25
C VAL A 410 10.04 7.56 6.12
N LEU A 411 10.08 6.41 5.44
CA LEU A 411 11.29 5.64 5.15
C LEU A 411 11.44 5.43 3.64
N VAL A 412 12.68 5.28 3.18
CA VAL A 412 12.98 4.90 1.79
C VAL A 412 13.26 3.40 1.75
N ALA A 413 12.50 2.67 0.93
CA ALA A 413 12.82 1.31 0.51
C ALA A 413 13.73 1.35 -0.72
N ASP A 414 15.03 1.09 -0.54
CA ASP A 414 16.04 1.14 -1.60
C ASP A 414 16.01 -0.14 -2.44
N MET A 415 15.54 -0.03 -3.68
CA MET A 415 15.37 -1.14 -4.63
C MET A 415 16.64 -1.39 -5.47
N SER A 416 17.79 -0.82 -5.11
CA SER A 416 19.05 -0.97 -5.86
C SER A 416 19.54 -2.43 -5.99
N ALA A 417 19.00 -3.36 -5.20
CA ALA A 417 19.29 -4.79 -5.31
C ALA A 417 18.66 -5.46 -6.56
N LEU A 418 17.70 -4.80 -7.21
CA LEU A 418 17.10 -5.26 -8.46
C LEU A 418 18.04 -4.95 -9.64
N THR A 419 18.10 -5.88 -10.58
CA THR A 419 18.87 -5.77 -11.82
C THR A 419 17.97 -6.02 -13.03
N THR A 420 18.44 -5.76 -14.23
CA THR A 420 17.68 -6.09 -15.46
C THR A 420 17.42 -7.59 -15.65
N ALA A 421 18.16 -8.47 -14.96
CA ALA A 421 17.88 -9.91 -14.94
C ALA A 421 16.65 -10.27 -14.09
N ASP A 422 16.25 -9.37 -13.20
CA ASP A 422 15.06 -9.51 -12.36
C ASP A 422 13.79 -9.00 -13.04
N LEU A 423 13.86 -8.62 -14.33
CA LEU A 423 12.72 -8.10 -15.10
C LEU A 423 12.11 -9.17 -16.02
N SER A 424 10.79 -9.11 -16.21
CA SER A 424 10.03 -10.02 -17.09
C SER A 424 9.94 -9.49 -18.53
N ASP A 425 9.77 -8.18 -18.71
CA ASP A 425 9.57 -7.52 -20.01
C ASP A 425 10.48 -6.29 -20.22
N GLY A 426 11.47 -6.11 -19.34
CA GLY A 426 12.41 -4.99 -19.36
C GLY A 426 11.94 -3.75 -18.60
N LEU A 427 10.78 -3.81 -17.93
CA LEU A 427 10.30 -2.80 -16.99
C LEU A 427 9.74 -3.42 -15.71
N HIS A 428 8.91 -4.45 -15.83
CA HIS A 428 8.23 -5.07 -14.70
C HIS A 428 9.09 -6.16 -14.06
N PRO A 429 9.18 -6.24 -12.72
CA PRO A 429 9.86 -7.35 -12.04
C PRO A 429 9.26 -8.71 -12.41
N ASN A 430 10.10 -9.74 -12.41
CA ASN A 430 9.68 -11.14 -12.38
C ASN A 430 9.56 -11.62 -10.92
N ASP A 431 9.18 -12.88 -10.70
CA ASP A 431 8.97 -13.42 -9.34
C ASP A 431 10.22 -13.31 -8.44
N THR A 432 11.43 -13.39 -9.00
CA THR A 432 12.67 -13.19 -8.24
C THR A 432 12.86 -11.72 -7.86
N GLY A 433 12.58 -10.80 -8.78
CA GLY A 433 12.61 -9.36 -8.51
C GLY A 433 11.59 -8.95 -7.44
N TYR A 434 10.37 -9.47 -7.51
CA TYR A 434 9.34 -9.22 -6.50
C TYR A 434 9.71 -9.77 -5.12
N GLY A 435 10.38 -10.93 -5.04
CA GLY A 435 10.93 -11.44 -3.78
C GLY A 435 11.93 -10.46 -3.14
N LYS A 436 12.85 -9.89 -3.94
CA LYS A 436 13.80 -8.89 -3.45
C LYS A 436 13.11 -7.62 -2.96
N MET A 437 12.08 -7.15 -3.67
CA MET A 437 11.30 -5.98 -3.23
C MET A 437 10.58 -6.25 -1.90
N ALA A 438 10.02 -7.45 -1.73
CA ALA A 438 9.36 -7.85 -0.49
C ALA A 438 10.34 -7.84 0.69
N ASP A 439 11.57 -8.33 0.52
CA ASP A 439 12.60 -8.31 1.56
C ASP A 439 12.94 -6.88 2.01
N VAL A 440 13.01 -5.93 1.06
CA VAL A 440 13.28 -4.52 1.35
C VAL A 440 12.12 -3.89 2.11
N PHE A 441 10.88 -4.04 1.63
CA PHE A 441 9.70 -3.52 2.33
C PHE A 441 9.54 -4.12 3.73
N HIS A 442 9.75 -5.43 3.88
CA HIS A 442 9.71 -6.12 5.17
C HIS A 442 10.71 -5.53 6.16
N GLY A 443 11.95 -5.31 5.72
CA GLY A 443 13.01 -4.69 6.53
C GLY A 443 12.65 -3.28 7.01
N GLU A 444 12.10 -2.43 6.12
CA GLU A 444 11.73 -1.06 6.48
C GLU A 444 10.48 -0.99 7.38
N ILE A 445 9.50 -1.88 7.20
CA ILE A 445 8.37 -2.01 8.12
C ILE A 445 8.87 -2.46 9.51
N ARG A 446 9.77 -3.45 9.57
CA ARG A 446 10.38 -3.90 10.83
C ARG A 446 11.12 -2.77 11.55
N ARG A 447 11.79 -1.86 10.81
CA ARG A 447 12.42 -0.66 11.37
C ARG A 447 11.42 0.32 11.93
N ALA A 448 10.34 0.61 11.21
CA ALA A 448 9.29 1.49 11.69
C ALA A 448 8.65 0.96 12.99
N VAL A 449 8.43 -0.37 13.09
CA VAL A 449 7.95 -1.02 14.31
C VAL A 449 8.95 -0.84 15.46
N LEU A 450 10.25 -1.09 15.22
CA LEU A 450 11.31 -0.91 16.23
C LEU A 450 11.46 0.55 16.70
N ALA A 451 11.21 1.51 15.82
CA ALA A 451 11.22 2.93 16.14
C ALA A 451 9.93 3.40 16.86
N GLY A 452 8.93 2.52 16.99
CA GLY A 452 7.63 2.84 17.57
C GLY A 452 6.76 3.74 16.67
N TRP A 453 7.02 3.75 15.36
CA TRP A 453 6.30 4.57 14.39
C TRP A 453 5.01 3.92 13.91
N VAL A 454 4.87 2.61 14.13
CA VAL A 454 3.66 1.85 13.80
C VAL A 454 2.81 1.70 15.06
N GLY A 455 1.78 2.52 15.17
CA GLY A 455 0.72 2.36 16.18
C GLY A 455 -0.32 1.32 15.74
N ALA A 456 -1.28 1.01 16.61
CA ALA A 456 -2.44 0.20 16.21
C ALA A 456 -3.19 0.89 15.06
N PRO A 457 -3.71 0.13 14.08
CA PRO A 457 -4.47 0.73 12.99
C PRO A 457 -5.69 1.44 13.58
N GLN A 458 -5.98 2.63 13.07
CA GLN A 458 -7.26 3.24 13.39
C GLN A 458 -8.35 2.32 12.83
N PRO A 459 -9.48 2.18 13.53
CA PRO A 459 -10.60 1.45 12.95
C PRO A 459 -10.87 2.05 11.57
N PRO A 460 -11.02 1.22 10.51
CA PRO A 460 -11.54 1.74 9.26
C PRO A 460 -12.86 2.44 9.60
N THR A 461 -13.23 3.46 8.84
CA THR A 461 -14.63 3.88 8.86
C THR A 461 -15.43 2.70 8.29
N GLY A 462 -15.84 1.77 9.17
CA GLY A 462 -16.39 0.45 8.79
C GLY A 462 -16.13 -0.69 9.80
N GLY A 463 -15.21 -0.53 10.78
CA GLY A 463 -14.93 -1.58 11.79
C GLY A 463 -15.20 -1.12 13.21
N THR A 464 -16.25 -1.65 13.86
CA THR A 464 -16.91 -1.18 15.10
C THR A 464 -17.83 0.00 14.87
N GLY A 465 -19.14 -0.29 14.91
CA GLY A 465 -20.23 0.63 14.59
C GLY A 465 -20.00 2.05 15.09
N CYS A 466 -20.11 2.99 14.15
CA CYS A 466 -20.31 4.43 14.35
C CYS A 466 -20.22 4.93 15.79
N THR A 467 -19.00 5.17 16.29
CA THR A 467 -18.79 5.79 17.62
C THR A 467 -18.44 7.29 17.55
N VAL A 468 -18.34 7.89 16.34
CA VAL A 468 -18.10 9.33 16.15
C VAL A 468 -18.95 9.88 14.98
N PRO A 469 -19.75 10.95 15.14
CA PRO A 469 -20.66 11.46 14.11
C PRO A 469 -19.95 12.19 12.97
N GLY A 470 -20.40 11.98 11.72
CA GLY A 470 -19.85 12.60 10.52
C GLY A 470 -20.86 13.11 9.48
N GLY A 471 -22.17 13.06 9.72
CA GLY A 471 -23.18 13.79 8.94
C GLY A 471 -23.43 13.28 7.52
N TRP A 472 -24.46 13.82 6.89
CA TRP A 472 -24.73 13.70 5.45
C TRP A 472 -23.90 14.73 4.69
N LEU A 473 -22.98 14.29 3.82
CA LEU A 473 -22.09 15.16 3.05
C LEU A 473 -22.76 15.61 1.74
N PRO A 474 -23.25 16.85 1.62
CA PRO A 474 -23.96 17.29 0.43
C PRO A 474 -23.05 17.30 -0.80
N GLN A 475 -23.43 16.57 -1.85
CA GLN A 475 -22.79 16.63 -3.16
C GLN A 475 -23.48 17.62 -4.12
N GLY A 476 -24.69 18.04 -3.76
CA GLY A 476 -25.56 18.79 -4.67
C GLY A 476 -26.17 17.86 -5.72
N GLN A 477 -26.44 18.41 -6.91
CA GLN A 477 -27.02 17.64 -8.01
C GLN A 477 -25.94 16.78 -8.67
N VAL A 478 -26.04 15.46 -8.52
CA VAL A 478 -25.12 14.47 -9.09
C VAL A 478 -25.62 13.85 -10.38
N ALA A 479 -26.89 14.07 -10.77
CA ALA A 479 -27.38 13.74 -12.10
C ALA A 479 -28.30 14.84 -12.63
N SER A 480 -28.06 15.26 -13.87
CA SER A 480 -28.93 16.22 -14.58
C SER A 480 -30.35 15.70 -14.87
N GLY A 481 -30.52 14.37 -14.90
CA GLY A 481 -31.75 13.69 -15.25
C GLY A 481 -31.94 13.56 -16.76
N VAL A 482 -32.62 12.50 -17.17
CA VAL A 482 -32.83 12.15 -18.60
C VAL A 482 -34.28 12.37 -19.06
N GLY A 483 -35.08 13.09 -18.25
CA GLY A 483 -36.49 13.38 -18.53
C GLY A 483 -37.45 12.21 -18.23
N ALA A 484 -36.98 11.19 -17.52
CA ALA A 484 -37.81 10.14 -16.94
C ALA A 484 -38.37 10.61 -15.59
N SER A 485 -39.56 10.13 -15.23
CA SER A 485 -40.15 10.41 -13.90
C SER A 485 -39.50 9.57 -12.81
N ALA A 486 -39.60 10.02 -11.54
CA ALA A 486 -39.00 9.33 -10.39
C ALA A 486 -39.46 7.87 -10.23
N SER A 487 -40.68 7.52 -10.65
CA SER A 487 -41.20 6.15 -10.59
C SER A 487 -40.54 5.20 -11.61
N GLN A 488 -39.93 5.74 -12.66
CA GLN A 488 -39.20 4.99 -13.68
C GLN A 488 -37.73 4.78 -13.35
N ILE A 489 -37.23 5.41 -12.30
CA ILE A 489 -35.82 5.42 -11.94
C ILE A 489 -35.56 4.36 -10.88
N ARG A 490 -34.45 3.63 -11.05
CA ARG A 490 -33.88 2.70 -10.08
C ARG A 490 -32.38 2.95 -9.98
N PHE A 491 -31.82 2.58 -8.83
CA PHE A 491 -30.39 2.52 -8.57
C PHE A 491 -30.06 1.06 -8.28
N ALA A 492 -28.99 0.56 -8.89
CA ALA A 492 -28.56 -0.82 -8.79
C ALA A 492 -27.15 -0.96 -9.40
N ASP A 493 -26.26 -1.73 -8.79
CA ASP A 493 -24.93 -2.02 -9.35
C ASP A 493 -25.04 -3.08 -10.44
N VAL A 494 -25.20 -2.63 -11.69
CA VAL A 494 -25.32 -3.56 -12.83
C VAL A 494 -23.97 -3.99 -13.39
N ASN A 495 -22.86 -3.44 -12.89
CA ASN A 495 -21.54 -3.62 -13.48
C ASN A 495 -20.52 -4.31 -12.55
N GLY A 496 -20.81 -4.35 -11.26
CA GLY A 496 -20.06 -4.99 -10.19
C GLY A 496 -18.86 -4.18 -9.71
N ASP A 497 -18.95 -2.85 -9.74
CA ASP A 497 -17.90 -1.95 -9.23
C ASP A 497 -18.19 -1.36 -7.86
N GLY A 498 -19.26 -1.81 -7.20
CA GLY A 498 -19.71 -1.39 -5.88
C GLY A 498 -20.39 -0.03 -5.87
N ARG A 499 -20.69 0.55 -7.04
CA ARG A 499 -21.43 1.81 -7.16
C ARG A 499 -22.74 1.55 -7.86
N ASP A 500 -23.81 2.07 -7.30
CA ASP A 500 -25.11 1.96 -7.92
C ASP A 500 -25.21 2.84 -9.17
N ASP A 501 -25.73 2.21 -10.23
CA ASP A 501 -25.89 2.80 -11.53
C ASP A 501 -27.28 3.40 -11.71
N TYR A 502 -27.38 4.46 -12.53
CA TYR A 502 -28.65 5.13 -12.79
C TYR A 502 -29.42 4.37 -13.88
N LEU A 503 -30.57 3.79 -13.53
CA LEU A 503 -31.39 2.98 -14.42
C LEU A 503 -32.73 3.66 -14.74
N VAL A 504 -33.19 3.51 -15.97
CA VAL A 504 -34.52 3.98 -16.42
C VAL A 504 -35.30 2.84 -17.06
N LEU A 505 -36.51 2.62 -16.52
CA LEU A 505 -37.45 1.61 -17.00
C LEU A 505 -38.53 2.22 -17.89
N ASP A 506 -38.87 1.52 -18.97
CA ASP A 506 -40.06 1.82 -19.79
C ASP A 506 -41.30 1.01 -19.35
N GLU A 507 -42.47 1.29 -19.94
CA GLU A 507 -43.75 0.67 -19.56
C GLU A 507 -43.79 -0.85 -19.77
N GLU A 508 -42.83 -1.40 -20.51
CA GLU A 508 -42.68 -2.84 -20.78
C GLU A 508 -41.51 -3.49 -20.01
N GLY A 509 -40.91 -2.74 -19.07
CA GLY A 509 -39.84 -3.20 -18.19
C GLY A 509 -38.47 -3.24 -18.86
N ALA A 510 -38.28 -2.61 -20.01
CA ALA A 510 -36.96 -2.48 -20.63
C ALA A 510 -36.11 -1.46 -19.90
N VAL A 511 -34.81 -1.67 -19.84
CA VAL A 511 -33.90 -0.91 -18.98
C VAL A 511 -32.85 -0.19 -19.82
N ARG A 512 -32.68 1.10 -19.57
CA ARG A 512 -31.50 1.88 -19.99
C ARG A 512 -30.65 2.22 -18.79
N ALA A 513 -29.32 2.12 -18.94
CA ALA A 513 -28.38 2.33 -17.85
C ALA A 513 -27.35 3.41 -18.17
N TRP A 514 -26.93 4.11 -17.11
CA TRP A 514 -25.79 5.00 -17.08
C TRP A 514 -24.90 4.57 -15.92
N LEU A 515 -23.65 4.18 -16.21
CA LEU A 515 -22.76 3.71 -15.17
C LEU A 515 -22.21 4.87 -14.33
N ASN A 516 -22.15 4.66 -13.02
CA ASN A 516 -21.65 5.64 -12.08
C ASN A 516 -20.11 5.65 -12.02
N ASN A 517 -19.48 6.58 -12.72
CA ASN A 517 -18.04 6.84 -12.62
C ASN A 517 -17.76 8.14 -11.83
N GLY A 518 -18.49 8.33 -10.71
CA GLY A 518 -18.35 9.47 -9.80
C GLY A 518 -19.39 10.58 -9.97
N GLY A 519 -20.49 10.31 -10.69
CA GLY A 519 -21.59 11.26 -10.93
C GLY A 519 -21.23 12.55 -11.68
N ASP A 520 -22.24 13.37 -12.00
CA ASP A 520 -22.01 14.71 -12.56
C ASP A 520 -21.37 15.60 -11.48
N SER A 521 -20.12 16.03 -11.68
CA SER A 521 -19.41 16.90 -10.73
C SER A 521 -18.75 18.09 -11.43
N GLY A 522 -19.03 19.31 -10.95
CA GLY A 522 -18.42 20.54 -11.47
C GLY A 522 -18.64 20.82 -12.96
N GLY A 523 -19.68 20.25 -13.58
CA GLY A 523 -19.95 20.35 -15.02
C GLY A 523 -19.26 19.30 -15.89
N THR A 524 -18.60 18.30 -15.29
CA THR A 524 -18.06 17.12 -15.97
C THR A 524 -19.03 15.96 -15.81
N ALA A 525 -19.39 15.29 -16.91
CA ALA A 525 -20.27 14.12 -16.85
C ALA A 525 -19.50 12.92 -16.29
N GLY A 526 -19.90 12.43 -15.12
CA GLY A 526 -19.39 11.17 -14.54
C GLY A 526 -20.30 9.97 -14.78
N TRP A 527 -21.46 10.18 -15.41
CA TRP A 527 -22.34 9.10 -15.85
C TRP A 527 -21.97 8.60 -17.24
N ILE A 528 -21.69 7.31 -17.39
CA ILE A 528 -21.33 6.70 -18.67
C ILE A 528 -22.55 6.00 -19.27
N GLU A 529 -23.18 6.60 -20.28
CA GLU A 529 -24.33 6.00 -20.96
C GLU A 529 -23.96 4.63 -21.58
N ARG A 530 -24.66 3.57 -21.15
CA ARG A 530 -24.57 2.23 -21.73
C ARG A 530 -25.66 1.96 -22.76
N GLY A 531 -26.70 2.80 -22.79
CA GLY A 531 -27.86 2.60 -23.64
C GLY A 531 -28.79 1.55 -23.04
N ARG A 532 -29.49 0.78 -23.89
CA ARG A 532 -30.44 -0.25 -23.45
C ARG A 532 -29.67 -1.50 -23.03
N ILE A 533 -29.76 -1.86 -21.75
CA ILE A 533 -29.10 -3.05 -21.17
C ILE A 533 -30.07 -4.21 -20.97
N ALA A 534 -31.38 -3.99 -21.02
CA ALA A 534 -32.37 -5.06 -20.99
C ALA A 534 -33.52 -4.77 -21.98
N SER A 535 -33.94 -5.80 -22.70
CA SER A 535 -35.09 -5.69 -23.60
C SER A 535 -36.45 -5.60 -22.88
N GLY A 536 -36.50 -5.95 -21.60
CA GLY A 536 -37.76 -6.03 -20.85
C GLY A 536 -38.54 -7.28 -21.19
N VAL A 537 -39.37 -7.72 -20.23
CA VAL A 537 -40.13 -8.97 -20.33
C VAL A 537 -41.64 -8.73 -20.41
N GLY A 538 -42.06 -7.48 -20.65
CA GLY A 538 -43.46 -7.06 -20.66
C GLY A 538 -44.06 -6.93 -19.26
N ALA A 539 -43.21 -6.78 -18.24
CA ALA A 539 -43.60 -6.49 -16.87
C ALA A 539 -43.78 -4.98 -16.69
N ASN A 540 -44.73 -4.56 -15.87
CA ASN A 540 -44.88 -3.16 -15.49
C ASN A 540 -43.65 -2.75 -14.64
N PRO A 541 -43.13 -1.51 -14.76
CA PRO A 541 -42.07 -0.99 -13.87
C PRO A 541 -42.29 -1.23 -12.37
N ALA A 542 -43.54 -1.26 -11.90
CA ALA A 542 -43.87 -1.53 -10.49
C ALA A 542 -43.71 -3.01 -10.08
N GLU A 543 -43.54 -3.91 -11.05
CA GLU A 543 -43.27 -5.34 -10.84
C GLU A 543 -41.78 -5.66 -10.96
N VAL A 544 -40.95 -4.69 -11.35
CA VAL A 544 -39.52 -4.90 -11.60
C VAL A 544 -38.70 -4.39 -10.42
N GLU A 545 -37.86 -5.27 -9.89
CA GLU A 545 -36.88 -4.99 -8.84
C GLU A 545 -35.48 -5.41 -9.31
N PHE A 546 -34.46 -4.81 -8.68
CA PHE A 546 -33.05 -5.17 -8.85
C PHE A 546 -32.50 -5.59 -7.50
N ALA A 547 -31.78 -6.71 -7.47
CA ALA A 547 -31.21 -7.28 -6.25
C ALA A 547 -30.19 -8.37 -6.61
N ASP A 548 -29.11 -8.49 -5.87
CA ASP A 548 -28.12 -9.55 -6.06
C ASP A 548 -28.61 -10.84 -5.39
N VAL A 549 -29.32 -11.67 -6.16
CA VAL A 549 -29.86 -12.93 -5.63
C VAL A 549 -28.86 -14.09 -5.69
N ASN A 550 -27.66 -13.86 -6.24
CA ASN A 550 -26.70 -14.93 -6.50
C ASN A 550 -25.32 -14.72 -5.82
N GLY A 551 -25.07 -13.52 -5.31
CA GLY A 551 -23.90 -13.12 -4.53
C GLY A 551 -22.65 -12.91 -5.37
N ASP A 552 -22.80 -12.46 -6.62
CA ASP A 552 -21.67 -12.13 -7.51
C ASP A 552 -21.35 -10.63 -7.57
N GLY A 553 -22.01 -9.84 -6.73
CA GLY A 553 -21.84 -8.39 -6.60
C GLY A 553 -22.48 -7.62 -7.75
N ARG A 554 -23.42 -8.23 -8.50
CA ARG A 554 -24.15 -7.57 -9.58
C ARG A 554 -25.64 -7.76 -9.37
N ASP A 555 -26.38 -6.67 -9.46
CA ASP A 555 -27.82 -6.76 -9.30
C ASP A 555 -28.50 -7.46 -10.47
N ASP A 556 -29.37 -8.39 -10.11
CA ASP A 556 -30.13 -9.23 -11.03
C ASP A 556 -31.50 -8.61 -11.33
N TYR A 557 -32.04 -8.88 -12.52
CA TYR A 557 -33.35 -8.36 -12.93
C TYR A 557 -34.45 -9.30 -12.43
N LEU A 558 -35.32 -8.80 -11.57
CA LEU A 558 -36.40 -9.57 -10.95
C LEU A 558 -37.77 -9.06 -11.40
N VAL A 559 -38.70 -9.98 -11.60
CA VAL A 559 -40.13 -9.68 -11.78
C VAL A 559 -40.93 -10.31 -10.66
N VAL A 560 -41.56 -9.46 -9.86
CA VAL A 560 -42.42 -9.84 -8.74
C VAL A 560 -43.89 -9.67 -9.14
N THR A 561 -44.66 -10.75 -9.01
CA THR A 561 -46.10 -10.75 -9.33
C THR A 561 -46.97 -10.46 -8.10
N ASP A 562 -48.25 -10.10 -8.30
CA ASP A 562 -49.27 -9.85 -7.25
C ASP A 562 -49.44 -10.96 -6.18
N GLY A 563 -48.90 -12.17 -6.40
CA GLY A 563 -48.90 -13.28 -5.43
C GLY A 563 -47.60 -13.44 -4.65
N GLY A 564 -46.63 -12.55 -4.88
CA GLY A 564 -45.26 -12.61 -4.35
C GLY A 564 -44.36 -13.60 -5.08
N ALA A 565 -44.79 -14.20 -6.20
CA ALA A 565 -43.93 -15.09 -6.98
C ALA A 565 -42.90 -14.27 -7.78
N VAL A 566 -41.66 -14.77 -7.85
CA VAL A 566 -40.50 -14.04 -8.40
C VAL A 566 -39.90 -14.82 -9.56
N ARG A 567 -39.70 -14.15 -10.69
CA ARG A 567 -38.87 -14.64 -11.80
C ARG A 567 -37.59 -13.82 -11.89
N ALA A 568 -36.45 -14.49 -12.06
CA ALA A 568 -35.14 -13.83 -12.09
C ALA A 568 -34.40 -14.06 -13.41
N TRP A 569 -33.62 -13.06 -13.79
CA TRP A 569 -32.64 -13.08 -14.85
C TRP A 569 -31.30 -12.61 -14.27
N LEU A 570 -30.30 -13.50 -14.23
CA LEU A 570 -29.01 -13.17 -13.63
C LEU A 570 -28.19 -12.27 -14.54
N ASN A 571 -27.53 -11.29 -13.95
CA ASN A 571 -26.68 -10.34 -14.63
C ASN A 571 -25.27 -10.88 -14.86
N ASN A 572 -25.01 -11.41 -16.07
CA ASN A 572 -23.68 -11.84 -16.47
C ASN A 572 -23.00 -10.82 -17.41
N GLY A 573 -23.10 -9.52 -17.07
CA GLY A 573 -22.44 -8.41 -17.78
C GLY A 573 -23.36 -7.47 -18.56
N GLY A 574 -24.68 -7.55 -18.36
CA GLY A 574 -25.71 -6.78 -19.08
C GLY A 574 -25.78 -7.03 -20.60
N ASP A 575 -26.85 -6.60 -21.27
CA ASP A 575 -26.90 -6.69 -22.74
C ASP A 575 -25.87 -5.74 -23.37
N SER A 576 -24.90 -6.29 -24.12
CA SER A 576 -23.96 -5.50 -24.92
C SER A 576 -24.29 -5.65 -26.41
N GLY A 577 -25.00 -4.66 -26.97
CA GLY A 577 -25.49 -4.73 -28.35
C GLY A 577 -26.49 -5.86 -28.54
N ASP A 578 -26.19 -6.82 -29.43
CA ASP A 578 -27.05 -7.99 -29.72
C ASP A 578 -26.65 -9.24 -28.90
N THR A 579 -25.77 -9.12 -27.89
CA THR A 579 -25.33 -10.25 -27.06
C THR A 579 -26.07 -10.21 -25.72
N PRO A 580 -27.00 -11.15 -25.44
CA PRO A 580 -27.74 -11.14 -24.19
C PRO A 580 -26.81 -11.45 -23.01
N GLY A 581 -26.72 -10.52 -22.05
CA GLY A 581 -25.96 -10.71 -20.80
C GLY A 581 -26.83 -11.22 -19.65
N TRP A 582 -28.14 -11.16 -19.81
CA TRP A 582 -29.12 -11.66 -18.84
C TRP A 582 -29.39 -13.16 -19.02
N ILE A 583 -29.16 -13.94 -17.98
CA ILE A 583 -29.38 -15.39 -17.97
C ILE A 583 -30.70 -15.68 -17.27
N GLU A 584 -31.74 -16.07 -18.03
CA GLU A 584 -33.02 -16.47 -17.43
C GLU A 584 -32.83 -17.65 -16.47
N ARG A 585 -33.14 -17.42 -15.18
CA ARG A 585 -33.22 -18.47 -14.16
C ARG A 585 -34.61 -19.06 -14.02
N GLY A 586 -35.62 -18.34 -14.49
CA GLY A 586 -37.02 -18.72 -14.35
C GLY A 586 -37.56 -18.31 -12.99
N GLN A 587 -38.54 -19.06 -12.49
CA GLN A 587 -39.17 -18.74 -11.21
C GLN A 587 -38.29 -19.18 -10.05
N ILE A 588 -37.78 -18.22 -9.28
CA ILE A 588 -36.91 -18.45 -8.11
C ILE A 588 -37.69 -18.41 -6.79
N ALA A 589 -38.94 -17.93 -6.78
CA ALA A 589 -39.81 -18.00 -5.62
C ALA A 589 -41.25 -18.33 -6.04
N SER A 590 -41.85 -19.31 -5.38
CA SER A 590 -43.29 -19.64 -5.55
C SER A 590 -44.25 -18.56 -5.04
N GLY A 591 -43.76 -17.65 -4.19
CA GLY A 591 -44.55 -16.65 -3.47
C GLY A 591 -45.23 -17.24 -2.23
N VAL A 592 -45.45 -16.39 -1.24
CA VAL A 592 -46.01 -16.82 0.06
C VAL A 592 -47.53 -16.60 0.17
N GLY A 593 -48.20 -16.28 -0.94
CA GLY A 593 -49.64 -15.99 -0.97
C GLY A 593 -49.99 -14.71 -0.19
N SER A 594 -49.06 -13.76 -0.14
CA SER A 594 -49.16 -12.50 0.58
C SER A 594 -50.25 -11.56 0.05
N GLY A 595 -50.79 -11.81 -1.14
CA GLY A 595 -51.67 -10.85 -1.82
C GLY A 595 -50.89 -9.59 -2.23
N GLN A 596 -51.54 -8.43 -2.22
CA GLN A 596 -50.92 -7.15 -2.66
C GLN A 596 -49.95 -6.54 -1.63
N LEU A 597 -49.38 -7.35 -0.73
CA LEU A 597 -48.36 -6.86 0.21
C LEU A 597 -47.03 -6.64 -0.52
N PRO A 598 -46.28 -5.56 -0.20
CA PRO A 598 -44.97 -5.32 -0.80
C PRO A 598 -43.99 -6.46 -0.52
N ILE A 599 -43.26 -6.84 -1.56
CA ILE A 599 -42.09 -7.72 -1.47
C ILE A 599 -40.86 -6.84 -1.67
N VAL A 600 -39.88 -7.00 -0.79
CA VAL A 600 -38.61 -6.27 -0.84
C VAL A 600 -37.47 -7.27 -0.78
N PHE A 601 -36.36 -6.93 -1.42
CA PHE A 601 -35.11 -7.69 -1.40
C PHE A 601 -34.07 -6.85 -0.64
N ALA A 602 -33.36 -7.49 0.28
CA ALA A 602 -32.36 -6.86 1.14
C ALA A 602 -31.50 -7.94 1.82
N ASP A 603 -30.21 -7.72 1.98
CA ASP A 603 -29.32 -8.66 2.67
C ASP A 603 -29.46 -8.50 4.20
N ILE A 604 -30.21 -9.40 4.83
CA ILE A 604 -30.49 -9.30 6.27
C ILE A 604 -29.47 -10.09 7.11
N ASP A 605 -28.76 -11.06 6.54
CA ASP A 605 -27.83 -11.91 7.28
C ASP A 605 -26.34 -11.67 6.99
N GLY A 606 -26.03 -10.85 6.00
CA GLY A 606 -24.70 -10.37 5.64
C GLY A 606 -23.91 -11.39 4.83
N ASP A 607 -24.59 -12.22 4.05
CA ASP A 607 -23.97 -13.24 3.20
C ASP A 607 -23.76 -12.81 1.74
N ALA A 608 -24.03 -11.53 1.46
CA ALA A 608 -23.99 -10.84 0.18
C ALA A 608 -25.03 -11.33 -0.82
N LYS A 609 -26.13 -11.97 -0.37
CA LYS A 609 -27.28 -12.30 -1.21
C LYS A 609 -28.53 -11.69 -0.63
N ASP A 610 -29.31 -11.06 -1.50
CA ASP A 610 -30.54 -10.44 -1.04
C ASP A 610 -31.60 -11.49 -0.67
N ASP A 611 -32.21 -11.25 0.49
CA ASP A 611 -33.23 -12.08 1.10
C ASP A 611 -34.63 -11.66 0.66
N TYR A 612 -35.58 -12.61 0.67
CA TYR A 612 -36.96 -12.35 0.31
C TYR A 612 -37.74 -11.86 1.53
N LEU A 613 -38.19 -10.60 1.50
CA LEU A 613 -38.93 -9.97 2.59
C LEU A 613 -40.38 -9.67 2.20
N VAL A 614 -41.29 -9.88 3.15
CA VAL A 614 -42.71 -9.52 3.03
C VAL A 614 -43.02 -8.44 4.05
N LEU A 615 -43.37 -7.25 3.55
CA LEU A 615 -43.74 -6.10 4.34
C LEU A 615 -45.23 -6.09 4.64
N GLN A 616 -45.57 -6.10 5.92
CA GLN A 616 -46.95 -6.02 6.39
C GLN A 616 -47.41 -4.56 6.45
N GLU A 617 -48.73 -4.32 6.41
CA GLU A 617 -49.31 -2.96 6.43
C GLU A 617 -48.87 -2.10 7.62
N ASP A 618 -48.51 -2.72 8.75
CA ASP A 618 -48.05 -2.06 9.99
C ASP A 618 -46.52 -1.89 10.08
N GLY A 619 -45.82 -2.19 9.00
CA GLY A 619 -44.37 -2.13 8.89
C GLY A 619 -43.64 -3.32 9.51
N SER A 620 -44.36 -4.35 9.99
CA SER A 620 -43.72 -5.60 10.42
C SER A 620 -43.24 -6.44 9.22
N VAL A 621 -42.20 -7.26 9.44
CA VAL A 621 -41.44 -7.89 8.34
C VAL A 621 -41.31 -9.39 8.57
N LEU A 622 -41.70 -10.19 7.58
CA LEU A 622 -41.39 -11.62 7.51
C LEU A 622 -40.26 -11.84 6.51
N ALA A 623 -39.30 -12.70 6.82
CA ALA A 623 -38.13 -12.94 5.98
C ALA A 623 -37.90 -14.41 5.66
N TRP A 624 -37.32 -14.63 4.49
CA TRP A 624 -36.79 -15.90 4.02
C TRP A 624 -35.39 -15.71 3.49
N LEU A 625 -34.42 -16.38 4.11
CA LEU A 625 -33.00 -16.22 3.77
C LEU A 625 -32.67 -16.93 2.45
N ASN A 626 -31.84 -16.30 1.61
CA ASN A 626 -31.48 -16.80 0.30
C ASN A 626 -30.33 -17.81 0.36
N ASN A 627 -30.65 -19.10 0.20
CA ASN A 627 -29.68 -20.17 0.06
C ASN A 627 -29.70 -20.78 -1.36
N GLY A 628 -29.76 -19.90 -2.37
CA GLY A 628 -29.71 -20.24 -3.80
C GLY A 628 -31.07 -20.31 -4.52
N GLY A 629 -32.13 -19.77 -3.90
CA GLY A 629 -33.50 -19.70 -4.45
C GLY A 629 -34.17 -21.05 -4.78
N ASP A 630 -35.46 -21.02 -5.15
CA ASP A 630 -36.17 -22.23 -5.60
C ASP A 630 -35.57 -22.73 -6.93
N THR A 631 -34.86 -23.86 -6.89
CA THR A 631 -34.24 -24.45 -8.09
C THR A 631 -34.70 -25.89 -8.31
N GLY A 632 -35.30 -26.14 -9.49
CA GLY A 632 -35.68 -27.49 -9.92
C GLY A 632 -36.65 -28.23 -8.98
N GLY A 633 -37.44 -27.51 -8.18
CA GLY A 633 -38.35 -28.07 -7.18
C GLY A 633 -37.73 -28.29 -5.79
N THR A 634 -36.51 -27.80 -5.56
CA THR A 634 -35.87 -27.73 -4.23
C THR A 634 -36.06 -26.32 -3.68
N ALA A 635 -36.60 -26.20 -2.46
CA ALA A 635 -36.73 -24.90 -1.79
C ALA A 635 -35.34 -24.39 -1.39
N GLY A 636 -34.92 -23.25 -1.96
CA GLY A 636 -33.67 -22.57 -1.59
C GLY A 636 -33.89 -21.37 -0.66
N TRP A 637 -35.14 -21.04 -0.34
CA TRP A 637 -35.51 -20.03 0.64
C TRP A 637 -35.68 -20.65 2.03
N ILE A 638 -34.94 -20.14 3.02
CA ILE A 638 -35.00 -20.61 4.41
C ILE A 638 -35.90 -19.67 5.21
N GLU A 639 -37.09 -20.13 5.61
CA GLU A 639 -38.00 -19.33 6.44
C GLU A 639 -37.32 -18.91 7.76
N ARG A 640 -37.14 -17.59 7.92
CA ARG A 640 -36.63 -16.97 9.14
C ARG A 640 -37.77 -16.55 10.07
N GLY A 641 -38.97 -16.33 9.52
CA GLY A 641 -40.15 -15.88 10.24
C GLY A 641 -40.16 -14.36 10.39
N ARG A 642 -40.78 -13.85 11.47
CA ARG A 642 -40.87 -12.41 11.70
C ARG A 642 -39.55 -11.85 12.24
N ILE A 643 -38.87 -11.06 11.42
CA ILE A 643 -37.59 -10.42 11.78
C ILE A 643 -37.76 -9.01 12.33
N ALA A 644 -38.87 -8.33 12.07
CA ALA A 644 -39.17 -7.03 12.66
C ALA A 644 -40.63 -6.97 13.09
N SER A 645 -40.88 -6.53 14.32
CA SER A 645 -42.24 -6.34 14.85
C SER A 645 -42.97 -5.12 14.28
N GLY A 646 -42.27 -4.25 13.55
CA GLY A 646 -42.81 -2.99 13.01
C GLY A 646 -42.80 -1.86 14.05
N VAL A 647 -42.60 -0.63 13.59
CA VAL A 647 -42.57 0.57 14.44
C VAL A 647 -43.86 1.41 14.34
N GLY A 648 -44.88 0.86 13.69
CA GLY A 648 -46.18 1.51 13.46
C GLY A 648 -46.19 2.47 12.27
N ALA A 649 -45.13 2.49 11.47
CA ALA A 649 -45.10 3.15 10.16
C ALA A 649 -45.83 2.28 9.11
N PRO A 650 -46.56 2.87 8.16
CA PRO A 650 -47.12 2.12 7.05
C PRO A 650 -45.99 1.53 6.17
N SER A 651 -46.25 0.40 5.53
CA SER A 651 -45.27 -0.26 4.64
C SER A 651 -44.73 0.65 3.53
N SER A 652 -45.48 1.66 3.08
CA SER A 652 -45.05 2.61 2.06
C SER A 652 -43.99 3.61 2.53
N GLN A 653 -43.67 3.64 3.83
CA GLN A 653 -42.63 4.49 4.43
C GLN A 653 -41.42 3.67 4.88
N VAL A 654 -41.43 2.35 4.67
CA VAL A 654 -40.37 1.46 5.14
C VAL A 654 -39.45 1.13 3.97
N GLU A 655 -38.16 1.35 4.16
CA GLU A 655 -37.09 1.01 3.21
C GLU A 655 -35.98 0.22 3.92
N PHE A 656 -35.16 -0.47 3.13
CA PHE A 656 -33.99 -1.21 3.60
C PHE A 656 -32.76 -0.72 2.85
N ALA A 657 -31.69 -0.50 3.59
CA ALA A 657 -30.43 0.03 3.07
C ALA A 657 -29.36 -0.12 4.16
N ASP A 658 -28.13 -0.44 3.80
CA ASP A 658 -27.02 -0.50 4.76
C ASP A 658 -26.50 0.91 5.05
N VAL A 659 -27.07 1.55 6.08
CA VAL A 659 -26.67 2.92 6.45
C VAL A 659 -25.45 2.94 7.35
N ASN A 660 -24.91 1.78 7.74
CA ASN A 660 -23.84 1.68 8.73
C ASN A 660 -22.56 0.98 8.23
N GLY A 661 -22.63 0.33 7.06
CA GLY A 661 -21.54 -0.29 6.33
C GLY A 661 -21.09 -1.62 6.91
N ASP A 662 -21.98 -2.34 7.59
CA ASP A 662 -21.67 -3.65 8.15
C ASP A 662 -22.05 -4.83 7.24
N GLY A 663 -22.46 -4.52 5.99
CA GLY A 663 -22.88 -5.47 4.98
C GLY A 663 -24.27 -6.05 5.25
N ARG A 664 -25.08 -5.39 6.09
CA ARG A 664 -26.43 -5.84 6.41
C ARG A 664 -27.39 -4.67 6.31
N ASP A 665 -28.49 -4.87 5.60
CA ASP A 665 -29.45 -3.81 5.41
C ASP A 665 -30.21 -3.49 6.70
N ASP A 666 -30.32 -2.19 6.94
CA ASP A 666 -30.95 -1.61 8.11
C ASP A 666 -32.42 -1.29 7.85
N TYR A 667 -33.26 -1.33 8.90
CA TYR A 667 -34.67 -0.98 8.77
C TYR A 667 -34.83 0.55 8.87
N LEU A 668 -35.32 1.16 7.80
CA LEU A 668 -35.52 2.61 7.71
C LEU A 668 -37.00 2.97 7.68
N VAL A 669 -37.33 4.12 8.27
CA VAL A 669 -38.62 4.79 8.09
C VAL A 669 -38.39 6.18 7.52
N VAL A 670 -38.88 6.39 6.31
CA VAL A 670 -38.87 7.68 5.60
C VAL A 670 -40.24 8.34 5.77
N ASP A 671 -40.27 9.51 6.40
CA ASP A 671 -41.53 10.26 6.56
C ASP A 671 -41.92 11.04 5.30
N ASP A 672 -43.13 11.60 5.30
CA ASP A 672 -43.66 12.34 4.14
C ASP A 672 -42.81 13.58 3.77
N ALA A 673 -41.96 14.08 4.67
CA ALA A 673 -41.04 15.20 4.42
C ALA A 673 -39.60 14.74 4.07
N GLY A 674 -39.42 13.43 3.89
CA GLY A 674 -38.14 12.81 3.55
C GLY A 674 -37.17 12.67 4.73
N ALA A 675 -37.62 12.87 5.97
CA ALA A 675 -36.79 12.62 7.15
C ALA A 675 -36.72 11.11 7.43
N VAL A 676 -35.57 10.64 7.90
CA VAL A 676 -35.26 9.21 7.99
C VAL A 676 -34.96 8.83 9.43
N ARG A 677 -35.63 7.80 9.93
CA ARG A 677 -35.29 7.10 11.17
C ARG A 677 -34.76 5.71 10.87
N ALA A 678 -33.72 5.30 11.57
CA ALA A 678 -33.06 4.01 11.33
C ALA A 678 -33.02 3.12 12.57
N TRP A 679 -33.06 1.81 12.31
CA TRP A 679 -32.80 0.75 13.26
C TRP A 679 -31.77 -0.19 12.65
N LEU A 680 -30.60 -0.31 13.30
CA LEU A 680 -29.50 -1.10 12.73
C LEU A 680 -29.74 -2.59 12.89
N ASN A 681 -29.41 -3.36 11.87
CA ASN A 681 -29.52 -4.81 11.88
C ASN A 681 -28.35 -5.46 12.64
N ASN A 682 -28.65 -6.10 13.76
CA ASN A 682 -27.69 -6.91 14.52
C ASN A 682 -28.16 -8.37 14.63
N GLY A 683 -28.62 -8.93 13.50
CA GLY A 683 -29.07 -10.32 13.34
C GLY A 683 -30.60 -10.53 13.34
N GLY A 684 -31.37 -9.44 13.23
CA GLY A 684 -32.85 -9.41 13.25
C GLY A 684 -33.50 -9.91 14.54
N ASP A 685 -34.81 -9.69 14.71
CA ASP A 685 -35.55 -10.25 15.85
C ASP A 685 -35.52 -11.79 15.78
N SER A 686 -35.07 -12.44 16.87
CA SER A 686 -35.11 -13.90 17.00
C SER A 686 -35.95 -14.30 18.23
N GLY A 687 -37.22 -14.63 17.98
CA GLY A 687 -38.18 -14.88 19.05
C GLY A 687 -38.48 -13.60 19.84
N ASP A 688 -38.15 -13.61 21.15
CA ASP A 688 -38.30 -12.46 22.04
C ASP A 688 -37.01 -11.63 22.20
N THR A 689 -35.98 -11.91 21.39
CA THR A 689 -34.68 -11.24 21.45
C THR A 689 -34.64 -10.14 20.38
N PRO A 690 -34.68 -8.84 20.75
CA PRO A 690 -34.62 -7.76 19.78
C PRO A 690 -33.25 -7.75 19.09
N GLY A 691 -33.22 -7.84 17.77
CA GLY A 691 -31.99 -7.76 16.97
C GLY A 691 -31.79 -6.40 16.29
N TRP A 692 -32.78 -5.52 16.37
CA TRP A 692 -32.72 -4.16 15.82
C TRP A 692 -32.26 -3.14 16.85
N ILE A 693 -31.27 -2.32 16.50
CA ILE A 693 -30.72 -1.27 17.38
C ILE A 693 -31.25 0.10 16.92
N GLU A 694 -32.19 0.69 17.67
CA GLU A 694 -32.70 2.02 17.34
C GLU A 694 -31.59 3.08 17.33
N ARG A 695 -31.45 3.80 16.21
CA ARG A 695 -30.53 4.94 16.06
C ARG A 695 -31.23 6.28 16.19
N GLY A 696 -32.56 6.29 16.04
CA GLY A 696 -33.34 7.52 15.99
C GLY A 696 -33.32 8.12 14.59
N GLN A 697 -33.47 9.44 14.50
CA GLN A 697 -33.49 10.16 13.23
C GLN A 697 -32.06 10.35 12.73
N ILE A 698 -31.75 9.81 11.55
CA ILE A 698 -30.43 9.90 10.91
C ILE A 698 -30.38 10.98 9.83
N ALA A 699 -31.53 11.37 9.26
CA ALA A 699 -31.65 12.47 8.30
C ALA A 699 -32.85 13.35 8.66
N SER A 700 -32.69 14.68 8.61
CA SER A 700 -33.81 15.62 8.81
C SER A 700 -34.75 15.77 7.63
N GLY A 701 -34.41 15.17 6.49
CA GLY A 701 -35.04 15.44 5.21
C GLY A 701 -34.59 16.78 4.63
N VAL A 702 -34.78 16.92 3.33
CA VAL A 702 -34.39 18.11 2.56
C VAL A 702 -35.60 18.86 1.98
N GLY A 703 -36.79 18.56 2.50
CA GLY A 703 -38.04 19.21 2.11
C GLY A 703 -38.60 18.75 0.76
N VAL A 704 -38.23 17.55 0.33
CA VAL A 704 -38.90 16.80 -0.75
C VAL A 704 -39.86 15.79 -0.14
N ASP A 705 -40.86 15.38 -0.90
CA ASP A 705 -41.76 14.32 -0.48
C ASP A 705 -40.99 13.00 -0.35
N GLY A 706 -41.34 12.18 0.65
CA GLY A 706 -40.64 10.91 0.94
C GLY A 706 -40.59 9.93 -0.23
N ASP A 707 -41.57 9.97 -1.13
CA ASP A 707 -41.63 9.14 -2.35
C ASP A 707 -40.55 9.47 -3.40
N HIS A 708 -39.84 10.60 -3.21
CA HIS A 708 -38.69 11.01 -3.99
C HIS A 708 -37.34 10.65 -3.34
N VAL A 709 -37.34 10.07 -2.13
CA VAL A 709 -36.12 9.63 -1.46
C VAL A 709 -35.70 8.26 -1.99
N ARG A 710 -34.40 8.04 -2.18
CA ARG A 710 -33.81 6.73 -2.48
C ARG A 710 -32.53 6.57 -1.65
N PHE A 711 -32.15 5.32 -1.45
CA PHE A 711 -30.87 4.91 -0.90
C PHE A 711 -30.11 4.13 -1.98
N ALA A 712 -28.83 4.42 -2.11
CA ALA A 712 -27.94 3.79 -3.08
C ALA A 712 -26.48 4.11 -2.72
N ASP A 713 -25.55 3.18 -2.94
CA ASP A 713 -24.13 3.45 -2.75
C ASP A 713 -23.57 4.21 -3.96
N MET A 714 -23.32 5.52 -3.82
CA MET A 714 -22.85 6.34 -4.92
C MET A 714 -21.32 6.37 -5.05
N ASN A 715 -20.58 5.89 -4.04
CA ASN A 715 -19.15 6.14 -3.90
C ASN A 715 -18.29 4.88 -3.65
N ALA A 716 -18.91 3.70 -3.50
CA ALA A 716 -18.36 2.41 -3.12
C ALA A 716 -17.64 2.45 -1.75
N ASP A 717 -18.30 2.93 -0.70
CA ASP A 717 -17.71 3.08 0.64
C ASP A 717 -18.17 2.02 1.64
N ASP A 718 -18.05 0.75 1.22
CA ASP A 718 -18.42 -0.48 1.94
C ASP A 718 -19.94 -0.74 1.97
N TYR A 719 -20.60 -0.64 0.81
CA TYR A 719 -22.06 -0.79 0.65
C TYR A 719 -22.87 0.25 1.43
N ARG A 720 -22.24 1.34 1.86
CA ARG A 720 -22.92 2.35 2.67
C ARG A 720 -23.82 3.19 1.79
N ASP A 721 -25.11 3.01 2.01
CA ASP A 721 -26.09 3.70 1.20
C ASP A 721 -26.16 5.19 1.51
N ASP A 722 -26.15 5.97 0.44
CA ASP A 722 -26.24 7.42 0.44
C ASP A 722 -27.68 7.90 0.34
N TYR A 723 -27.98 9.06 0.92
CA TYR A 723 -29.30 9.66 0.84
C TYR A 723 -29.43 10.40 -0.48
N LEU A 724 -30.40 9.99 -1.29
CA LEU A 724 -30.68 10.59 -2.59
C LEU A 724 -32.07 11.22 -2.62
N THR A 725 -32.20 12.25 -3.44
CA THR A 725 -33.51 12.76 -3.88
C THR A 725 -33.60 12.75 -5.39
N VAL A 726 -34.69 12.19 -5.91
CA VAL A 726 -34.99 12.12 -7.34
C VAL A 726 -36.14 13.05 -7.66
N SER A 727 -35.92 14.03 -8.53
CA SER A 727 -36.98 14.94 -8.97
C SER A 727 -37.95 14.31 -9.99
N ASP A 728 -39.07 14.98 -10.24
CA ASP A 728 -40.02 14.63 -11.32
C ASP A 728 -39.41 14.53 -12.72
N THR A 729 -38.25 15.15 -12.95
CA THR A 729 -37.52 15.10 -14.23
C THR A 729 -36.36 14.10 -14.23
N GLY A 730 -36.18 13.37 -13.14
CA GLY A 730 -35.13 12.38 -12.94
C GLY A 730 -33.76 12.96 -12.57
N ALA A 731 -33.70 14.26 -12.27
CA ALA A 731 -32.48 14.82 -11.69
C ALA A 731 -32.27 14.28 -10.27
N VAL A 732 -31.03 13.98 -9.93
CA VAL A 732 -30.64 13.36 -8.65
C VAL A 732 -29.77 14.33 -7.88
N SER A 733 -30.10 14.56 -6.60
CA SER A 733 -29.19 15.18 -5.63
C SER A 733 -28.79 14.13 -4.61
N ALA A 734 -27.54 14.14 -4.19
CA ALA A 734 -26.98 13.15 -3.28
C ALA A 734 -26.33 13.79 -2.06
N TRP A 735 -26.41 13.06 -0.96
CA TRP A 735 -25.67 13.32 0.26
C TRP A 735 -24.95 12.06 0.67
N LEU A 736 -23.61 12.09 0.64
CA LEU A 736 -22.85 10.89 0.96
C LEU A 736 -22.95 10.58 2.45
N ASN A 737 -23.18 9.33 2.79
CA ASN A 737 -23.34 8.85 4.15
C ASN A 737 -22.00 8.76 4.86
N ASN A 738 -21.66 9.81 5.60
CA ASN A 738 -20.52 9.80 6.51
C ASN A 738 -21.00 9.59 7.96
N CYS A 739 -21.86 8.59 8.17
CA CYS A 739 -22.44 8.17 9.46
C CYS A 739 -23.62 9.02 9.99
N GLY A 740 -24.38 9.69 9.12
CA GLY A 740 -25.63 10.41 9.45
C GLY A 740 -25.50 11.61 10.42
N ASP A 741 -26.56 12.40 10.57
CA ASP A 741 -26.60 13.53 11.51
C ASP A 741 -26.58 13.05 12.98
N PRO A 742 -25.88 13.73 13.90
CA PRO A 742 -26.01 13.47 15.32
C PRO A 742 -27.41 13.88 15.81
N ALA A 743 -28.11 12.96 16.47
CA ALA A 743 -29.33 13.24 17.23
C ALA A 743 -29.10 14.21 18.40
#